data_AF-A0A4Z2HE12-F1
#
_entry.id   AF-A0A4Z2HE12-F1
#
_cell.length_a   1.000
_cell.length_b   1.000
_cell.length_c   1.000
_cell.angle_alpha   90.00
_cell.angle_beta   90.00
_cell.angle_gamma   90.00
#
_symmetry.space_group_name_H-M   'P 1'
#
loop_
_entity.id
_entity.type
_entity.pdbx_description
1 polymer ?
#
loop_
_entity_poly.entity_id
_entity_poly.type
_entity_poly.pdbx_seq_one_letter_code
_entity_poly.pdbx_strand_id
1 'polypeptide(L)'
;MQKLTLEKKSKLTKQQLLHQKVQKNVKEKARGRPKGGESISALPGPVIKNMNLSDEIRASVTLRDAALAAAGTATHSGSTGKQKGSKKTGGVKKSWEQPVIDAEEQAKMEDLERRLPLQVSQWTSSGSLQRLQEDTEGAASGDIRLSIHSYLEACVFARDVERAQRFLLSQHRVMSRRRHLNTGVYNIMMRMWAKKGNLNQIGRLFILMEEASLKPNVGSYCTALECMGRNPSCSPNVIIRCLSRMEKDGLSVDDVFSRCVFRQDERDMVLKAVHVVTPEYRPRLDAGATASSSSLVHDFYTQRSDHQYPKLDFTQEELQERFKLQLGMEQACTATIDSVEAAKPVTEHMARMRELLVDQRAQWQKILLQALRESKKILANTNSKDYRLNLYPYLCVLGDIEYVDIMIQSVANLPPSGESLKILARELGNRVYTKYSVLQKHRNQMVDKLGNIYNAYTDLLAKDTKALVVLPSEHWRQLEAEQSSGPSLHGGETHWPYIVSLELGTFMVELMVKNLKINSDILNSAFERKRIPILYHMYTFRSTRQIGFIKPHPILTQMQQDAMETSLTFDSYVIPMLCPPVPWTSVKSGAYLLTPTKLMRTVEGATQHEELLEKSQNLLPVLDSLNQLGNCAWSINKPLLDIIISIFNDKGSDKLDIPPPLSEAPKIPHFNPNDPAYTASEKAHMKREVINARKKCSEMHSLRMDSLYKLSIANHMRDQIFWFPHNMDFRGRTYPCPPYFNHLGSDVTRALLLFAEGKPLGPKGLDWLKIHLVNLTGLKKKSSLAGRLQYANKILKDVLDSADDPLNGKGWWMNADEPWQALSCCTEIANAVRSPDPTRFISHFPVHQDGSCNGLQHYAALGRDVIGATSVNLMPCDVPQDVYSGVAQQVEEFRARDAQNGMKVAQVLEGFISRKVVKQTVMTVVYGVTRFGGRLQIEKRLKEIDEFPKDHVWEASQYLVRMVFSGLKEMFTGTREIQEVEPSP
;
A
#
# COMPACT_ATOMS: atom_id res chain seq x y z
N MET A 1 17.06 5.96 -35.41
CA MET A 1 15.68 5.61 -35.84
C MET A 1 15.31 4.12 -35.68
N GLN A 2 16.23 3.15 -35.81
CA GLN A 2 15.92 1.71 -35.89
C GLN A 2 14.89 1.16 -34.87
N LYS A 3 14.87 1.66 -33.61
CA LYS A 3 13.91 1.20 -32.59
C LYS A 3 12.44 1.41 -32.99
N LEU A 4 12.11 2.51 -33.69
CA LEU A 4 10.79 2.75 -34.28
C LEU A 4 10.49 1.80 -35.46
N THR A 5 11.51 1.42 -36.22
CA THR A 5 11.40 0.43 -37.30
C THR A 5 11.12 -0.97 -36.74
N LEU A 6 11.78 -1.35 -35.64
CA LEU A 6 11.50 -2.59 -34.90
C LEU A 6 10.07 -2.61 -34.35
N GLU A 7 9.60 -1.52 -33.73
CA GLU A 7 8.21 -1.43 -33.28
C GLU A 7 7.20 -1.55 -34.42
N LYS A 8 7.45 -0.89 -35.57
CA LYS A 8 6.58 -1.03 -36.74
C LYS A 8 6.53 -2.47 -37.26
N LYS A 9 7.66 -3.17 -37.35
CA LYS A 9 7.68 -4.62 -37.67
C LYS A 9 6.89 -5.43 -36.65
N SER A 10 7.15 -5.25 -35.34
CA SER A 10 6.45 -5.98 -34.27
C SER A 10 4.92 -5.76 -34.28
N LYS A 11 4.48 -4.53 -34.58
CA LYS A 11 3.06 -4.19 -34.74
C LYS A 11 2.44 -4.90 -35.96
N LEU A 12 3.11 -4.91 -37.13
CA LEU A 12 2.65 -5.66 -38.31
C LEU A 12 2.51 -7.17 -38.03
N THR A 13 3.53 -7.79 -37.44
CA THR A 13 3.52 -9.24 -37.16
C THR A 13 2.38 -9.62 -36.21
N LYS A 14 2.09 -8.78 -35.19
CA LYS A 14 0.95 -8.96 -34.29
C LYS A 14 -0.39 -8.81 -35.01
N GLN A 15 -0.50 -7.90 -35.98
CA GLN A 15 -1.70 -7.71 -36.79
C GLN A 15 -1.98 -8.91 -37.73
N GLN A 16 -0.93 -9.47 -38.34
CA GLN A 16 -1.00 -10.70 -39.15
C GLN A 16 -1.41 -11.92 -38.33
N LEU A 17 -0.83 -12.10 -37.13
CA LEU A 17 -1.23 -13.14 -36.18
C LEU A 17 -2.71 -13.02 -35.74
N LEU A 18 -3.22 -11.79 -35.62
CA LEU A 18 -4.63 -11.56 -35.31
C LEU A 18 -5.55 -12.00 -36.46
N HIS A 19 -5.20 -11.64 -37.71
CA HIS A 19 -5.95 -12.07 -38.89
C HIS A 19 -5.94 -13.60 -39.08
N GLN A 20 -4.81 -14.27 -38.84
CA GLN A 20 -4.74 -15.74 -38.88
C GLN A 20 -5.65 -16.39 -37.82
N LYS A 21 -5.70 -15.86 -36.59
CA LYS A 21 -6.63 -16.36 -35.55
C LYS A 21 -8.10 -16.17 -35.96
N VAL A 22 -8.47 -15.02 -36.53
CA VAL A 22 -9.84 -14.79 -37.03
C VAL A 22 -10.19 -15.77 -38.15
N GLN A 23 -9.31 -15.98 -39.13
CA GLN A 23 -9.55 -16.95 -40.21
C GLN A 23 -9.65 -18.40 -39.73
N LYS A 24 -8.91 -18.78 -38.67
CA LYS A 24 -8.99 -20.13 -38.10
C LYS A 24 -10.34 -20.38 -37.42
N ASN A 25 -10.81 -19.44 -36.60
CA ASN A 25 -12.11 -19.52 -35.93
C ASN A 25 -13.31 -19.57 -36.91
N VAL A 26 -13.18 -18.98 -38.11
CA VAL A 26 -14.21 -19.06 -39.16
C VAL A 26 -14.23 -20.44 -39.83
N LYS A 27 -13.08 -21.11 -40.02
CA LYS A 27 -13.02 -22.45 -40.62
C LYS A 27 -13.56 -23.56 -39.72
N GLU A 28 -13.40 -23.44 -38.39
CA GLU A 28 -13.87 -24.46 -37.44
C GLU A 28 -15.41 -24.46 -37.28
N LYS A 29 -16.10 -23.34 -37.53
CA LYS A 29 -17.58 -23.27 -37.52
C LYS A 29 -18.27 -23.86 -38.76
N ALA A 30 -17.53 -24.32 -39.78
CA ALA A 30 -18.08 -24.70 -41.08
C ALA A 30 -18.21 -26.23 -41.32
N ARG A 31 -17.97 -27.08 -40.31
CA ARG A 31 -18.03 -28.55 -40.44
C ARG A 31 -19.02 -29.20 -39.46
N GLY A 32 -20.28 -29.25 -39.87
CA GLY A 32 -21.32 -30.09 -39.26
C GLY A 32 -22.51 -30.24 -40.22
N ARG A 33 -22.84 -31.48 -40.61
CA ARG A 33 -24.07 -31.83 -41.34
C ARG A 33 -24.66 -33.15 -40.81
N PRO A 34 -25.98 -33.40 -40.97
CA PRO A 34 -26.72 -34.19 -39.98
C PRO A 34 -27.33 -35.50 -40.51
N LYS A 35 -27.81 -36.31 -39.56
CA LYS A 35 -28.89 -37.34 -39.61
C LYS A 35 -29.21 -37.65 -38.13
N GLY A 36 -30.44 -37.90 -37.68
CA GLY A 36 -31.76 -37.84 -38.31
C GLY A 36 -32.73 -38.75 -37.53
N GLY A 37 -33.83 -38.23 -36.98
CA GLY A 37 -34.77 -39.02 -36.17
C GLY A 37 -35.95 -38.20 -35.60
N GLU A 38 -37.14 -38.78 -35.71
CA GLU A 38 -38.48 -38.29 -35.33
C GLU A 38 -38.87 -38.79 -33.91
N SER A 39 -39.88 -38.30 -33.17
CA SER A 39 -40.80 -37.15 -33.25
C SER A 39 -41.54 -36.94 -31.89
N ILE A 40 -42.66 -36.18 -31.88
CA ILE A 40 -43.72 -36.04 -30.83
C ILE A 40 -43.60 -34.83 -29.85
N SER A 41 -44.77 -34.36 -29.41
CA SER A 41 -45.16 -33.10 -28.74
C SER A 41 -44.86 -33.05 -27.22
N ALA A 42 -44.96 -31.92 -26.48
CA ALA A 42 -45.93 -30.82 -26.59
C ALA A 42 -45.49 -29.43 -26.03
N LEU A 43 -46.40 -28.45 -26.22
CA LEU A 43 -46.38 -27.02 -25.85
C LEU A 43 -47.19 -26.76 -24.54
N PRO A 44 -47.35 -25.53 -23.98
CA PRO A 44 -47.08 -24.18 -24.54
C PRO A 44 -46.35 -23.15 -23.64
N GLY A 45 -46.14 -21.95 -24.20
CA GLY A 45 -45.89 -20.68 -23.47
C GLY A 45 -47.19 -20.04 -22.94
N PRO A 46 -47.29 -18.70 -22.76
CA PRO A 46 -46.89 -17.63 -23.70
C PRO A 46 -45.95 -16.56 -23.07
N VAL A 47 -45.30 -15.58 -23.74
CA VAL A 47 -45.46 -14.87 -25.04
C VAL A 47 -46.47 -13.69 -25.02
N ILE A 48 -46.19 -12.61 -25.80
CA ILE A 48 -46.96 -11.36 -26.12
C ILE A 48 -46.29 -10.08 -25.55
N LYS A 49 -46.04 -8.98 -26.31
CA LYS A 49 -46.04 -8.71 -27.78
C LYS A 49 -45.15 -7.48 -28.11
N ASN A 50 -44.84 -7.31 -29.41
CA ASN A 50 -44.22 -6.11 -30.00
C ASN A 50 -45.24 -4.96 -30.22
N MET A 51 -44.77 -3.78 -30.63
CA MET A 51 -45.31 -3.10 -31.84
C MET A 51 -44.28 -2.14 -32.48
N ASN A 52 -44.57 -1.67 -33.70
CA ASN A 52 -43.62 -1.15 -34.70
C ASN A 52 -43.96 0.29 -35.18
N LEU A 53 -43.22 0.74 -36.22
CA LEU A 53 -43.52 1.78 -37.23
C LEU A 53 -43.01 3.21 -36.91
N SER A 54 -42.65 4.03 -37.90
CA SER A 54 -42.71 3.89 -39.38
C SER A 54 -41.48 4.43 -40.13
N ASP A 55 -41.31 4.02 -41.39
CA ASP A 55 -40.38 4.60 -42.38
C ASP A 55 -40.87 5.94 -42.96
N GLU A 56 -39.96 6.79 -43.47
CA GLU A 56 -39.87 7.15 -44.92
C GLU A 56 -38.83 8.26 -45.21
N ILE A 57 -38.08 8.09 -46.32
CA ILE A 57 -37.84 9.05 -47.45
C ILE A 57 -36.74 8.45 -48.36
N ARG A 58 -36.88 8.60 -49.69
CA ARG A 58 -36.10 7.82 -50.68
C ARG A 58 -35.89 8.56 -52.02
N ALA A 59 -34.62 8.79 -52.41
CA ALA A 59 -34.17 9.24 -53.73
C ALA A 59 -32.68 8.84 -53.90
N SER A 60 -32.31 7.93 -54.82
CA SER A 60 -31.83 8.16 -56.22
C SER A 60 -30.38 8.72 -56.29
N VAL A 61 -29.50 8.45 -57.26
CA VAL A 61 -29.62 7.92 -58.64
C VAL A 61 -28.57 6.81 -58.95
N THR A 62 -28.98 5.93 -59.86
CA THR A 62 -28.47 4.67 -60.43
C THR A 62 -27.11 4.60 -61.19
N LEU A 63 -26.48 3.39 -61.12
CA LEU A 63 -25.89 2.57 -62.23
C LEU A 63 -24.68 3.15 -63.05
N ARG A 64 -23.81 2.40 -63.75
CA ARG A 64 -23.67 0.98 -64.22
C ARG A 64 -22.19 0.71 -64.62
N ASP A 65 -21.63 -0.41 -65.15
CA ASP A 65 -21.88 -1.87 -65.41
C ASP A 65 -20.44 -2.52 -65.46
N ALA A 66 -20.11 -3.72 -64.95
CA ALA A 66 -20.27 -5.10 -65.48
C ALA A 66 -19.16 -5.67 -66.41
N ALA A 67 -19.02 -7.02 -66.37
CA ALA A 67 -18.16 -7.90 -67.20
C ALA A 67 -16.62 -7.80 -66.94
N LEU A 68 -15.76 -8.80 -67.26
CA LEU A 68 -15.98 -10.20 -67.67
C LEU A 68 -14.93 -11.18 -67.04
N ALA A 69 -14.19 -11.99 -67.83
CA ALA A 69 -13.29 -13.07 -67.38
C ALA A 69 -12.20 -13.42 -68.43
N ALA A 70 -11.19 -14.23 -68.07
CA ALA A 70 -10.72 -15.43 -68.83
C ALA A 70 -9.32 -15.95 -68.40
N ALA A 71 -9.16 -17.28 -68.47
CA ALA A 71 -8.00 -18.10 -68.09
C ALA A 71 -6.78 -18.03 -69.03
N GLY A 72 -5.62 -18.57 -68.59
CA GLY A 72 -4.47 -18.81 -69.47
C GLY A 72 -3.20 -19.39 -68.80
N THR A 73 -2.89 -20.65 -69.09
CA THR A 73 -1.62 -21.41 -68.92
C THR A 73 -0.37 -20.74 -69.53
N ALA A 74 0.90 -21.11 -69.26
CA ALA A 74 1.58 -21.91 -68.21
C ALA A 74 3.12 -21.91 -68.47
N THR A 75 3.89 -22.72 -67.72
CA THR A 75 5.22 -23.31 -68.04
C THR A 75 6.50 -22.46 -68.11
N HIS A 76 7.61 -23.12 -67.71
CA HIS A 76 9.04 -22.96 -68.08
C HIS A 76 9.68 -21.55 -68.21
N SER A 77 10.87 -21.20 -67.72
CA SER A 77 11.96 -21.74 -66.87
C SER A 77 13.32 -21.34 -67.48
N GLY A 78 14.05 -20.43 -66.85
CA GLY A 78 15.52 -20.48 -66.78
C GLY A 78 16.38 -19.72 -67.81
N SER A 79 17.60 -19.44 -67.35
CA SER A 79 18.86 -19.21 -68.08
C SER A 79 19.30 -17.78 -68.49
N THR A 80 20.49 -17.43 -67.97
CA THR A 80 21.64 -16.76 -68.62
C THR A 80 21.51 -15.45 -69.41
N GLY A 81 22.33 -14.46 -69.03
CA GLY A 81 22.79 -13.33 -69.85
C GLY A 81 24.06 -12.69 -69.25
N LYS A 82 25.09 -12.37 -70.05
CA LYS A 82 26.45 -12.02 -69.55
C LYS A 82 27.08 -10.87 -70.35
N GLN A 83 27.97 -10.11 -69.68
CA GLN A 83 29.06 -9.24 -70.21
C GLN A 83 28.81 -7.79 -70.71
N LYS A 84 29.69 -6.88 -70.20
CA LYS A 84 30.47 -5.78 -70.85
C LYS A 84 29.77 -4.60 -71.57
N GLY A 85 30.30 -3.36 -71.37
CA GLY A 85 29.84 -2.19 -72.17
C GLY A 85 30.40 -0.75 -71.98
N SER A 86 31.68 -0.52 -71.67
CA SER A 86 32.49 0.69 -72.00
C SER A 86 31.89 2.14 -72.17
N LYS A 87 32.38 3.09 -71.32
CA LYS A 87 32.76 4.53 -71.57
C LYS A 87 31.71 5.66 -71.82
N LYS A 88 31.89 6.76 -71.04
CA LYS A 88 31.74 8.24 -71.32
C LYS A 88 30.38 8.74 -71.91
N THR A 89 29.76 9.85 -71.49
CA THR A 89 30.25 11.20 -71.10
C THR A 89 29.26 11.98 -70.18
N GLY A 90 29.75 13.01 -69.47
CA GLY A 90 29.09 14.32 -69.24
C GLY A 90 27.76 14.46 -68.46
N GLY A 91 27.74 15.32 -67.41
CA GLY A 91 26.49 15.87 -66.83
C GLY A 91 26.59 16.22 -65.34
N VAL A 92 26.17 17.43 -64.93
CA VAL A 92 26.26 17.93 -63.54
C VAL A 92 24.92 17.78 -62.80
N LYS A 93 24.95 17.26 -61.56
CA LYS A 93 23.96 17.54 -60.49
C LYS A 93 24.49 17.09 -59.11
N LYS A 94 24.20 17.87 -58.05
CA LYS A 94 24.49 17.51 -56.64
C LYS A 94 23.33 16.70 -56.05
N SER A 95 23.60 15.59 -55.33
CA SER A 95 22.68 15.01 -54.33
C SER A 95 23.31 13.88 -53.49
N TRP A 96 23.55 14.14 -52.21
CA TRP A 96 23.56 13.18 -51.06
C TRP A 96 24.26 11.81 -51.22
N GLU A 97 25.42 11.65 -50.56
CA GLU A 97 26.01 10.34 -50.23
C GLU A 97 25.75 9.94 -48.77
N GLN A 98 25.87 8.64 -48.45
CA GLN A 98 25.80 8.10 -47.09
C GLN A 98 27.22 7.73 -46.60
N PRO A 99 27.53 7.87 -45.30
CA PRO A 99 28.81 7.42 -44.76
C PRO A 99 28.90 5.90 -44.75
N VAL A 100 30.07 5.38 -45.15
CA VAL A 100 30.44 3.97 -45.07
C VAL A 100 30.75 3.60 -43.62
N ILE A 101 30.36 2.38 -43.20
CA ILE A 101 30.76 1.77 -41.92
C ILE A 101 31.86 0.74 -42.22
N ASP A 102 32.82 0.61 -41.31
CA ASP A 102 34.03 -0.17 -41.53
C ASP A 102 33.76 -1.69 -41.55
N ALA A 103 34.46 -2.40 -42.43
CA ALA A 103 34.33 -3.84 -42.61
C ALA A 103 34.79 -4.63 -41.36
N GLU A 104 35.72 -4.08 -40.57
CA GLU A 104 36.10 -4.69 -39.29
C GLU A 104 34.98 -4.66 -38.24
N GLU A 105 34.19 -3.59 -38.15
CA GLU A 105 33.03 -3.57 -37.22
C GLU A 105 32.00 -4.62 -37.63
N GLN A 106 31.76 -4.77 -38.93
CA GLN A 106 30.78 -5.72 -39.44
C GLN A 106 31.22 -7.17 -39.23
N ALA A 107 32.51 -7.49 -39.42
CA ALA A 107 33.07 -8.80 -39.08
C ALA A 107 33.03 -9.09 -37.56
N LYS A 108 33.31 -8.08 -36.71
CA LYS A 108 33.24 -8.21 -35.25
C LYS A 108 31.79 -8.40 -34.76
N MET A 109 30.81 -7.76 -35.38
CA MET A 109 29.39 -8.02 -35.11
C MET A 109 28.98 -9.45 -35.50
N GLU A 110 29.44 -9.98 -36.65
CA GLU A 110 29.06 -11.34 -37.09
C GLU A 110 29.67 -12.45 -36.20
N ASP A 111 30.85 -12.26 -35.61
CA ASP A 111 31.35 -13.19 -34.56
C ASP A 111 30.51 -13.09 -33.28
N LEU A 112 30.13 -11.88 -32.86
CA LEU A 112 29.30 -11.66 -31.67
C LEU A 112 27.90 -12.30 -31.83
N GLU A 113 27.24 -12.08 -32.97
CA GLU A 113 25.93 -12.68 -33.28
C GLU A 113 25.99 -14.21 -33.42
N ARG A 114 27.13 -14.79 -33.79
CA ARG A 114 27.34 -16.26 -33.76
C ARG A 114 27.57 -16.81 -32.36
N ARG A 115 28.15 -16.04 -31.45
CA ARG A 115 28.51 -16.49 -30.09
C ARG A 115 27.38 -16.32 -29.09
N LEU A 116 26.50 -15.32 -29.25
CA LEU A 116 25.31 -15.11 -28.42
C LEU A 116 24.43 -16.38 -28.27
N PRO A 117 24.03 -17.09 -29.36
CA PRO A 117 23.19 -18.29 -29.25
C PRO A 117 23.84 -19.45 -28.49
N LEU A 118 25.18 -19.54 -28.52
CA LEU A 118 25.94 -20.62 -27.86
C LEU A 118 26.17 -20.33 -26.37
N GLN A 119 26.37 -19.08 -25.97
CA GLN A 119 26.36 -18.71 -24.55
C GLN A 119 24.96 -18.83 -23.94
N VAL A 120 23.91 -18.45 -24.68
CA VAL A 120 22.52 -18.60 -24.21
C VAL A 120 22.12 -20.07 -24.06
N SER A 121 22.60 -20.98 -24.90
CA SER A 121 22.35 -22.43 -24.72
C SER A 121 23.14 -23.04 -23.56
N GLN A 122 24.34 -22.53 -23.23
CA GLN A 122 25.06 -22.92 -22.02
C GLN A 122 24.38 -22.40 -20.75
N TRP A 123 23.97 -21.13 -20.69
CA TRP A 123 23.23 -20.56 -19.55
C TRP A 123 21.84 -21.16 -19.32
N THR A 124 21.21 -21.73 -20.35
CA THR A 124 19.92 -22.44 -20.21
C THR A 124 20.05 -23.93 -19.93
N SER A 125 21.25 -24.51 -20.01
CA SER A 125 21.52 -25.90 -19.59
C SER A 125 22.09 -26.02 -18.17
N SER A 126 22.56 -24.93 -17.56
CA SER A 126 23.05 -24.92 -16.17
C SER A 126 21.98 -24.52 -15.14
N GLY A 127 21.05 -25.44 -14.82
CA GLY A 127 20.26 -25.47 -13.56
C GLY A 127 19.29 -24.31 -13.25
N SER A 128 19.19 -23.29 -14.10
CA SER A 128 18.44 -22.05 -13.85
C SER A 128 16.93 -22.19 -14.11
N LEU A 129 16.55 -22.86 -15.20
CA LEU A 129 15.15 -23.00 -15.60
C LEU A 129 14.35 -23.94 -14.69
N GLN A 130 14.99 -25.00 -14.16
CA GLN A 130 14.36 -25.90 -13.18
C GLN A 130 13.98 -25.15 -11.90
N ARG A 131 14.90 -24.39 -11.30
CA ARG A 131 14.59 -23.59 -10.09
C ARG A 131 13.43 -22.62 -10.32
N LEU A 132 13.37 -21.94 -11.47
CA LEU A 132 12.26 -21.04 -11.80
C LEU A 132 10.91 -21.77 -11.97
N GLN A 133 10.88 -23.02 -12.42
CA GLN A 133 9.67 -23.84 -12.43
C GLN A 133 9.34 -24.38 -11.03
N GLU A 134 10.33 -24.83 -10.27
CA GLU A 134 10.18 -25.34 -8.90
C GLU A 134 9.68 -24.25 -7.93
N ASP A 135 10.19 -23.02 -8.03
CA ASP A 135 9.70 -21.85 -7.28
C ASP A 135 8.24 -21.51 -7.66
N THR A 136 7.90 -21.62 -8.94
CA THR A 136 6.55 -21.29 -9.44
C THR A 136 5.52 -22.35 -9.02
N GLU A 137 5.85 -23.64 -9.12
CA GLU A 137 4.99 -24.73 -8.63
C GLU A 137 4.96 -24.79 -7.10
N GLY A 138 6.07 -24.46 -6.44
CA GLY A 138 6.19 -24.33 -4.99
C GLY A 138 5.28 -23.24 -4.44
N ALA A 139 5.32 -22.03 -5.00
CA ALA A 139 4.45 -20.92 -4.63
C ALA A 139 2.96 -21.27 -4.85
N ALA A 140 2.60 -21.83 -6.03
CA ALA A 140 1.24 -22.24 -6.32
C ALA A 140 0.73 -23.33 -5.35
N SER A 141 1.57 -24.30 -4.99
CA SER A 141 1.25 -25.33 -3.99
C SER A 141 1.14 -24.74 -2.57
N GLY A 142 1.92 -23.70 -2.26
CA GLY A 142 1.84 -22.91 -1.04
C GLY A 142 0.50 -22.19 -0.88
N ASP A 143 0.05 -21.46 -1.90
CA ASP A 143 -1.26 -20.80 -1.93
C ASP A 143 -2.40 -21.80 -1.71
N ILE A 144 -2.36 -22.95 -2.39
CA ILE A 144 -3.35 -24.03 -2.21
C ILE A 144 -3.36 -24.54 -0.76
N ARG A 145 -2.18 -24.78 -0.17
CA ARG A 145 -2.02 -25.24 1.22
C ARG A 145 -2.58 -24.23 2.22
N LEU A 146 -2.24 -22.94 2.07
CA LEU A 146 -2.77 -21.87 2.93
C LEU A 146 -4.28 -21.77 2.81
N SER A 147 -4.83 -21.89 1.59
CA SER A 147 -6.27 -21.80 1.33
C SER A 147 -7.06 -22.97 1.93
N ILE A 148 -6.47 -24.18 1.97
CA ILE A 148 -7.00 -25.34 2.69
C ILE A 148 -6.98 -25.08 4.22
N HIS A 149 -5.89 -24.51 4.73
CA HIS A 149 -5.72 -24.19 6.16
C HIS A 149 -6.73 -23.15 6.64
N SER A 150 -6.87 -22.02 5.92
CA SER A 150 -7.81 -20.95 6.26
C SER A 150 -9.27 -21.41 6.18
N TYR A 151 -9.62 -22.29 5.23
CA TYR A 151 -10.97 -22.84 5.11
C TYR A 151 -11.33 -23.72 6.31
N LEU A 152 -10.39 -24.54 6.79
CA LEU A 152 -10.61 -25.41 7.94
C LEU A 152 -10.68 -24.64 9.26
N GLU A 153 -9.80 -23.66 9.48
CA GLU A 153 -9.89 -22.76 10.64
C GLU A 153 -11.20 -21.96 10.62
N ALA A 154 -11.65 -21.46 9.45
CA ALA A 154 -12.95 -20.80 9.32
C ALA A 154 -14.13 -21.74 9.64
N CYS A 155 -14.09 -23.00 9.20
CA CYS A 155 -15.12 -23.99 9.57
C CYS A 155 -15.14 -24.28 11.08
N VAL A 156 -13.97 -24.48 11.70
CA VAL A 156 -13.84 -24.73 13.15
C VAL A 156 -14.29 -23.52 13.96
N PHE A 157 -13.94 -22.31 13.51
CA PHE A 157 -14.36 -21.05 14.13
C PHE A 157 -15.87 -20.81 14.01
N ALA A 158 -16.47 -21.14 12.86
CA ALA A 158 -17.93 -21.15 12.65
C ALA A 158 -18.64 -22.33 13.36
N ARG A 159 -17.89 -23.20 14.05
CA ARG A 159 -18.34 -24.44 14.71
C ARG A 159 -18.96 -25.50 13.78
N ASP A 160 -18.83 -25.35 12.45
CA ASP A 160 -19.26 -26.34 11.44
C ASP A 160 -18.20 -27.46 11.29
N VAL A 161 -18.10 -28.27 12.34
CA VAL A 161 -17.17 -29.40 12.45
C VAL A 161 -17.42 -30.46 11.38
N GLU A 162 -18.69 -30.68 11.00
CA GLU A 162 -19.05 -31.66 9.98
C GLU A 162 -18.61 -31.23 8.58
N ARG A 163 -18.68 -29.94 8.23
CA ARG A 163 -18.12 -29.43 6.98
C ARG A 163 -16.60 -29.51 6.99
N ALA A 164 -15.95 -29.18 8.12
CA ALA A 164 -14.50 -29.31 8.27
C ALA A 164 -14.03 -30.76 8.05
N GLN A 165 -14.67 -31.73 8.72
CA GLN A 165 -14.34 -33.15 8.59
C GLN A 165 -14.66 -33.71 7.20
N ARG A 166 -15.83 -33.39 6.60
CA ARG A 166 -16.17 -33.81 5.23
C ARG A 166 -15.20 -33.23 4.20
N PHE A 167 -14.76 -32.00 4.38
CA PHE A 167 -13.77 -31.36 3.51
C PHE A 167 -12.38 -31.98 3.64
N LEU A 168 -11.85 -32.17 4.86
CA LEU A 168 -10.57 -32.85 5.04
C LEU A 168 -10.58 -34.25 4.41
N LEU A 169 -11.66 -35.02 4.61
CA LEU A 169 -11.82 -36.34 3.99
C LEU A 169 -11.97 -36.29 2.46
N SER A 170 -12.58 -35.26 1.87
CA SER A 170 -12.70 -35.14 0.40
C SER A 170 -11.39 -34.74 -0.28
N GLN A 171 -10.52 -33.99 0.41
CA GLN A 171 -9.14 -33.76 -0.04
C GLN A 171 -8.27 -35.00 0.16
N HIS A 172 -8.36 -35.64 1.33
CA HIS A 172 -7.52 -36.78 1.69
C HIS A 172 -7.81 -38.04 0.84
N ARG A 173 -9.06 -38.31 0.45
CA ARG A 173 -9.43 -39.50 -0.34
C ARG A 173 -8.92 -39.48 -1.79
N VAL A 174 -8.52 -38.33 -2.33
CA VAL A 174 -8.11 -38.19 -3.74
C VAL A 174 -6.60 -37.95 -3.79
N MET A 175 -5.82 -38.88 -4.36
CA MET A 175 -4.34 -38.83 -4.35
C MET A 175 -3.76 -37.50 -4.84
N SER A 176 -4.27 -36.96 -5.95
CA SER A 176 -3.83 -35.68 -6.53
C SER A 176 -4.18 -34.44 -5.68
N ARG A 177 -5.09 -34.58 -4.71
CA ARG A 177 -5.43 -33.58 -3.70
C ARG A 177 -4.68 -33.81 -2.38
N ARG A 178 -4.48 -35.07 -1.97
CA ARG A 178 -3.75 -35.52 -0.75
C ARG A 178 -2.35 -34.88 -0.65
N ARG A 179 -1.62 -34.71 -1.76
CA ARG A 179 -0.30 -34.03 -1.83
C ARG A 179 -0.29 -32.55 -1.36
N HIS A 180 -1.45 -31.89 -1.35
CA HIS A 180 -1.62 -30.52 -0.88
C HIS A 180 -2.01 -30.43 0.60
N LEU A 181 -2.10 -31.57 1.30
CA LEU A 181 -2.25 -31.63 2.75
C LEU A 181 -0.87 -31.67 3.43
N ASN A 182 -0.77 -31.13 4.64
CA ASN A 182 0.42 -31.19 5.47
C ASN A 182 0.02 -31.46 6.93
N THR A 183 0.98 -31.75 7.81
CA THR A 183 0.70 -32.06 9.23
C THR A 183 -0.13 -30.96 9.93
N GLY A 184 0.12 -29.68 9.62
CA GLY A 184 -0.66 -28.56 10.16
C GLY A 184 -2.16 -28.65 9.87
N VAL A 185 -2.53 -29.04 8.65
CA VAL A 185 -3.93 -29.22 8.23
C VAL A 185 -4.66 -30.31 9.04
N TYR A 186 -3.99 -31.41 9.41
CA TYR A 186 -4.57 -32.40 10.32
C TYR A 186 -4.61 -31.89 11.76
N ASN A 187 -3.58 -31.16 12.21
CA ASN A 187 -3.51 -30.59 13.55
C ASN A 187 -4.69 -29.62 13.87
N ILE A 188 -5.24 -28.90 12.87
CA ILE A 188 -6.47 -28.09 13.06
C ILE A 188 -7.63 -28.96 13.57
N MET A 189 -7.85 -30.11 12.92
CA MET A 189 -8.90 -31.05 13.30
C MET A 189 -8.56 -31.80 14.59
N MET A 190 -7.28 -32.09 14.83
CA MET A 190 -6.83 -32.68 16.11
C MET A 190 -7.14 -31.74 17.27
N ARG A 191 -6.73 -30.46 17.22
CA ARG A 191 -7.04 -29.43 18.23
C ARG A 191 -8.54 -29.36 18.55
N MET A 192 -9.40 -29.38 17.53
CA MET A 192 -10.86 -29.36 17.72
C MET A 192 -11.38 -30.61 18.45
N TRP A 193 -10.84 -31.80 18.17
CA TRP A 193 -11.18 -33.03 18.92
C TRP A 193 -10.51 -33.10 20.30
N ALA A 194 -9.34 -32.49 20.46
CA ALA A 194 -8.62 -32.39 21.71
C ALA A 194 -9.42 -31.56 22.73
N LYS A 195 -9.88 -30.38 22.33
CA LYS A 195 -10.85 -29.54 23.06
C LYS A 195 -12.17 -30.26 23.44
N LYS A 196 -12.50 -31.38 22.78
CA LYS A 196 -13.65 -32.25 23.08
C LYS A 196 -13.28 -33.53 23.88
N GLY A 197 -12.03 -33.70 24.31
CA GLY A 197 -11.54 -34.88 25.02
C GLY A 197 -11.55 -36.19 24.21
N ASN A 198 -11.74 -36.14 22.89
CA ASN A 198 -12.03 -37.33 22.09
C ASN A 198 -10.78 -37.99 21.48
N LEU A 199 -10.04 -38.72 22.32
CA LEU A 199 -8.83 -39.46 21.93
C LEU A 199 -9.04 -40.42 20.76
N ASN A 200 -10.24 -40.97 20.57
CA ASN A 200 -10.54 -41.87 19.46
C ASN A 200 -10.53 -41.16 18.09
N GLN A 201 -10.92 -39.89 18.01
CA GLN A 201 -10.78 -39.12 16.77
C GLN A 201 -9.35 -38.60 16.56
N ILE A 202 -8.60 -38.32 17.64
CA ILE A 202 -7.16 -38.04 17.57
C ILE A 202 -6.42 -39.23 16.94
N GLY A 203 -6.64 -40.45 17.44
CA GLY A 203 -6.04 -41.66 16.90
C GLY A 203 -6.35 -41.90 15.41
N ARG A 204 -7.60 -41.63 14.99
CA ARG A 204 -7.99 -41.67 13.56
C ARG A 204 -7.26 -40.65 12.71
N LEU A 205 -6.99 -39.44 13.23
CA LEU A 205 -6.24 -38.42 12.50
C LEU A 205 -4.76 -38.76 12.37
N PHE A 206 -4.16 -39.46 13.36
CA PHE A 206 -2.80 -40.03 13.19
C PHE A 206 -2.75 -41.08 12.08
N ILE A 207 -3.73 -41.98 11.99
CA ILE A 207 -3.82 -42.96 10.89
C ILE A 207 -3.93 -42.25 9.52
N LEU A 208 -4.77 -41.21 9.42
CA LEU A 208 -4.91 -40.42 8.18
C LEU A 208 -3.66 -39.60 7.83
N MET A 209 -2.77 -39.31 8.78
CA MET A 209 -1.45 -38.73 8.50
C MET A 209 -0.47 -39.78 7.99
N GLU A 210 -0.44 -40.97 8.59
CA GLU A 210 0.39 -42.10 8.15
C GLU A 210 -0.01 -42.57 6.75
N GLU A 211 -1.30 -42.68 6.45
CA GLU A 211 -1.84 -42.88 5.09
C GLU A 211 -1.38 -41.80 4.09
N ALA A 212 -1.10 -40.58 4.56
CA ALA A 212 -0.62 -39.49 3.73
C ALA A 212 0.92 -39.38 3.66
N SER A 213 1.64 -40.35 4.21
CA SER A 213 3.11 -40.34 4.37
C SER A 213 3.62 -39.12 5.14
N LEU A 214 2.80 -38.56 6.04
CA LEU A 214 3.12 -37.42 6.89
C LEU A 214 3.45 -37.88 8.31
N LYS A 215 4.58 -37.39 8.84
CA LYS A 215 4.94 -37.64 10.24
C LYS A 215 4.17 -36.71 11.19
N PRO A 216 3.89 -37.17 12.42
CA PRO A 216 3.63 -36.30 13.57
C PRO A 216 4.65 -35.16 13.68
N ASN A 217 4.20 -34.01 14.18
CA ASN A 217 5.10 -32.95 14.62
C ASN A 217 4.75 -32.51 16.05
N VAL A 218 5.49 -31.55 16.59
CA VAL A 218 5.29 -30.99 17.94
C VAL A 218 3.82 -30.62 18.19
N GLY A 219 3.14 -30.00 17.21
CA GLY A 219 1.72 -29.65 17.31
C GLY A 219 0.77 -30.86 17.33
N SER A 220 1.11 -31.95 16.64
CA SER A 220 0.35 -33.21 16.70
C SER A 220 0.44 -33.81 18.11
N TYR A 221 1.64 -33.85 18.69
CA TYR A 221 1.84 -34.33 20.07
C TYR A 221 1.21 -33.39 21.10
N CYS A 222 1.31 -32.08 20.92
CA CYS A 222 0.63 -31.07 21.74
C CYS A 222 -0.87 -31.34 21.84
N THR A 223 -1.57 -31.49 20.70
CA THR A 223 -3.02 -31.76 20.70
C THR A 223 -3.38 -33.14 21.24
N ALA A 224 -2.50 -34.14 21.10
CA ALA A 224 -2.67 -35.44 21.74
C ALA A 224 -2.58 -35.35 23.27
N LEU A 225 -1.55 -34.68 23.81
CA LEU A 225 -1.36 -34.47 25.24
C LEU A 225 -2.47 -33.60 25.84
N GLU A 226 -2.89 -32.53 25.16
CA GLU A 226 -4.05 -31.71 25.55
C GLU A 226 -5.31 -32.57 25.71
N CYS A 227 -5.56 -33.46 24.75
CA CYS A 227 -6.70 -34.38 24.79
C CYS A 227 -6.61 -35.38 25.96
N MET A 228 -5.42 -35.82 26.32
CA MET A 228 -5.18 -36.70 27.48
C MET A 228 -5.41 -35.96 28.80
N GLY A 229 -4.86 -34.74 28.97
CA GLY A 229 -5.02 -33.94 30.18
C GLY A 229 -6.47 -33.48 30.41
N ARG A 230 -7.25 -33.29 29.35
CA ARG A 230 -8.70 -33.05 29.43
C ARG A 230 -9.52 -34.29 29.80
N ASN A 231 -9.04 -35.50 29.50
CA ASN A 231 -9.81 -36.73 29.72
C ASN A 231 -9.44 -37.41 31.05
N PRO A 232 -10.27 -37.32 32.10
CA PRO A 232 -9.96 -37.91 33.41
C PRO A 232 -9.92 -39.44 33.43
N SER A 233 -10.38 -40.13 32.37
CA SER A 233 -10.24 -41.59 32.23
C SER A 233 -9.01 -42.03 31.42
N CYS A 234 -8.13 -41.10 31.02
CA CYS A 234 -6.89 -41.44 30.35
C CYS A 234 -5.89 -42.10 31.33
N SER A 235 -5.46 -43.34 31.06
CA SER A 235 -4.51 -44.03 31.93
C SER A 235 -3.07 -43.53 31.71
N PRO A 236 -2.23 -43.48 32.76
CA PRO A 236 -0.83 -43.02 32.65
C PRO A 236 -0.04 -43.76 31.56
N ASN A 237 -0.31 -45.05 31.34
CA ASN A 237 0.33 -45.86 30.30
C ASN A 237 0.08 -45.35 28.87
N VAL A 238 -1.06 -44.69 28.59
CA VAL A 238 -1.33 -44.06 27.29
C VAL A 238 -0.47 -42.81 27.11
N ILE A 239 -0.28 -42.03 28.18
CA ILE A 239 0.55 -40.83 28.19
C ILE A 239 2.03 -41.20 28.04
N ILE A 240 2.52 -42.17 28.83
CA ILE A 240 3.88 -42.73 28.72
C ILE A 240 4.15 -43.18 27.27
N ARG A 241 3.24 -43.95 26.66
CA ARG A 241 3.38 -44.41 25.27
C ARG A 241 3.39 -43.25 24.26
N CYS A 242 2.72 -42.13 24.56
CA CYS A 242 2.76 -40.92 23.73
C CYS A 242 4.12 -40.23 23.83
N LEU A 243 4.61 -40.00 25.06
CA LEU A 243 5.91 -39.38 25.36
C LEU A 243 7.06 -40.18 24.76
N SER A 244 7.14 -41.50 25.01
CA SER A 244 8.16 -42.38 24.44
C SER A 244 8.05 -42.58 22.93
N ARG A 245 6.97 -42.12 22.28
CA ARG A 245 6.89 -42.07 20.81
C ARG A 245 7.30 -40.70 20.25
N MET A 246 6.97 -39.62 20.95
CA MET A 246 7.46 -38.28 20.64
C MET A 246 9.00 -38.21 20.69
N GLU A 247 9.58 -38.81 21.73
CA GLU A 247 11.03 -38.97 21.90
C GLU A 247 11.66 -39.78 20.73
N LYS A 248 11.04 -40.90 20.33
CA LYS A 248 11.48 -41.71 19.17
C LYS A 248 11.34 -41.02 17.82
N ASP A 249 10.44 -40.04 17.71
CA ASP A 249 10.30 -39.18 16.53
C ASP A 249 11.27 -37.96 16.60
N GLY A 250 12.10 -37.86 17.65
CA GLY A 250 13.16 -36.86 17.81
C GLY A 250 12.70 -35.56 18.46
N LEU A 251 11.65 -35.58 19.29
CA LEU A 251 11.03 -34.40 19.89
C LEU A 251 10.95 -34.53 21.42
N SER A 252 11.22 -33.44 22.14
CA SER A 252 11.16 -33.37 23.61
C SER A 252 9.82 -32.83 24.13
N VAL A 253 9.63 -32.84 25.45
CA VAL A 253 8.49 -32.15 26.08
C VAL A 253 8.69 -30.63 26.06
N ASP A 254 9.93 -30.16 26.23
CA ASP A 254 10.26 -28.72 26.18
C ASP A 254 9.98 -28.13 24.77
N ASP A 255 10.20 -28.88 23.69
CA ASP A 255 9.77 -28.52 22.32
C ASP A 255 8.29 -28.13 22.26
N VAL A 256 7.42 -28.85 23.00
CA VAL A 256 5.99 -28.54 23.02
C VAL A 256 5.75 -27.17 23.65
N PHE A 257 6.42 -26.86 24.76
CA PHE A 257 6.21 -25.59 25.46
C PHE A 257 6.95 -24.39 24.85
N SER A 258 8.02 -24.61 24.07
CA SER A 258 8.75 -23.54 23.37
C SER A 258 8.29 -23.30 21.93
N ARG A 259 7.77 -24.32 21.22
CA ARG A 259 7.47 -24.24 19.77
C ARG A 259 5.99 -24.29 19.42
N CYS A 260 5.08 -24.59 20.35
CA CYS A 260 3.64 -24.52 20.10
C CYS A 260 3.02 -23.19 20.52
N VAL A 261 2.04 -22.74 19.73
CA VAL A 261 1.15 -21.64 20.08
C VAL A 261 -0.09 -22.24 20.74
N PHE A 262 -0.37 -21.83 21.97
CA PHE A 262 -1.47 -22.32 22.79
C PHE A 262 -2.67 -21.35 22.73
N ARG A 263 -3.89 -21.87 22.54
CA ARG A 263 -5.15 -21.11 22.57
C ARG A 263 -5.95 -21.45 23.83
N GLN A 264 -6.40 -20.44 24.58
CA GLN A 264 -7.06 -20.62 25.88
C GLN A 264 -6.16 -21.47 26.82
N ASP A 265 -6.76 -22.34 27.61
CA ASP A 265 -6.18 -23.34 28.52
C ASP A 265 -5.39 -24.50 27.86
N GLU A 266 -5.00 -24.42 26.58
CA GLU A 266 -4.27 -25.51 25.90
C GLU A 266 -2.96 -25.86 26.61
N ARG A 267 -2.21 -24.84 27.06
CA ARG A 267 -0.92 -25.05 27.74
C ARG A 267 -1.09 -25.82 29.05
N ASP A 268 -2.10 -25.43 29.83
CA ASP A 268 -2.33 -25.93 31.17
C ASP A 268 -2.87 -27.38 31.13
N MET A 269 -3.65 -27.74 30.10
CA MET A 269 -4.08 -29.11 29.87
C MET A 269 -2.94 -30.03 29.39
N VAL A 270 -2.02 -29.54 28.56
CA VAL A 270 -0.80 -30.28 28.19
C VAL A 270 0.09 -30.51 29.41
N LEU A 271 0.30 -29.47 30.22
CA LEU A 271 1.10 -29.57 31.45
C LEU A 271 0.50 -30.57 32.44
N LYS A 272 -0.82 -30.50 32.66
CA LYS A 272 -1.57 -31.48 33.47
C LYS A 272 -1.39 -32.93 32.97
N ALA A 273 -1.34 -33.15 31.65
CA ALA A 273 -1.08 -34.48 31.10
C ALA A 273 0.34 -34.98 31.42
N VAL A 274 1.34 -34.11 31.30
CA VAL A 274 2.73 -34.44 31.65
C VAL A 274 2.87 -34.73 33.14
N HIS A 275 2.22 -33.94 34.01
CA HIS A 275 2.25 -34.13 35.47
C HIS A 275 1.66 -35.45 35.97
N VAL A 276 0.80 -36.13 35.21
CA VAL A 276 0.32 -37.50 35.53
C VAL A 276 1.44 -38.54 35.46
N VAL A 277 2.52 -38.27 34.71
CA VAL A 277 3.68 -39.16 34.55
C VAL A 277 4.92 -38.61 35.27
N THR A 278 5.12 -37.29 35.23
CA THR A 278 6.29 -36.60 35.78
C THR A 278 5.83 -35.37 36.58
N PRO A 279 5.39 -35.53 37.85
CA PRO A 279 4.82 -34.43 38.65
C PRO A 279 5.73 -33.22 38.81
N GLU A 280 7.04 -33.44 38.96
CA GLU A 280 8.05 -32.38 39.14
C GLU A 280 8.42 -31.65 37.83
N TYR A 281 7.82 -32.01 36.69
CA TYR A 281 8.18 -31.39 35.42
C TYR A 281 7.80 -29.90 35.39
N ARG A 282 8.77 -29.05 35.04
CA ARG A 282 8.57 -27.63 34.75
C ARG A 282 9.10 -27.36 33.33
N PRO A 283 8.31 -26.74 32.44
CA PRO A 283 8.78 -26.37 31.11
C PRO A 283 10.02 -25.48 31.19
N ARG A 284 11.05 -25.83 30.42
CA ARG A 284 12.19 -24.93 30.22
C ARG A 284 11.76 -23.80 29.28
N LEU A 285 11.76 -22.58 29.80
CA LEU A 285 11.69 -21.39 28.98
C LEU A 285 13.09 -21.17 28.39
N ASP A 286 13.19 -21.05 27.06
CA ASP A 286 14.45 -20.69 26.41
C ASP A 286 14.85 -19.28 26.86
N ALA A 287 15.78 -19.21 27.82
CA ALA A 287 16.25 -17.98 28.48
C ALA A 287 17.19 -17.18 27.56
N GLY A 288 16.66 -16.80 26.40
CA GLY A 288 17.38 -16.12 25.33
C GLY A 288 18.26 -17.06 24.53
N ALA A 289 17.90 -17.27 23.26
CA ALA A 289 18.94 -17.21 22.24
C ALA A 289 19.54 -15.80 22.33
N THR A 290 20.70 -15.67 22.99
CA THR A 290 21.49 -14.44 23.00
C THR A 290 21.81 -14.10 21.56
N ALA A 291 21.05 -13.16 20.99
CA ALA A 291 21.15 -12.83 19.57
C ALA A 291 22.61 -12.47 19.26
N SER A 292 23.14 -13.02 18.17
CA SER A 292 24.47 -12.69 17.70
C SER A 292 24.39 -11.29 17.07
N SER A 293 24.35 -10.29 17.96
CA SER A 293 24.31 -8.88 17.64
C SER A 293 25.43 -8.57 16.66
N SER A 294 25.11 -7.95 15.52
CA SER A 294 26.14 -7.41 14.63
C SER A 294 27.12 -6.57 15.44
N SER A 295 28.41 -6.63 15.10
CA SER A 295 29.46 -5.81 15.74
C SER A 295 29.15 -4.31 15.71
N LEU A 296 28.29 -3.85 14.78
CA LEU A 296 27.77 -2.49 14.72
C LEU A 296 26.88 -2.07 15.90
N VAL A 297 26.32 -3.03 16.64
CA VAL A 297 25.36 -2.79 17.74
C VAL A 297 25.62 -3.65 18.99
N HIS A 298 26.71 -4.42 19.02
CA HIS A 298 27.02 -5.32 20.14
C HIS A 298 27.09 -4.57 21.48
N ASP A 299 27.87 -3.49 21.51
CA ASP A 299 28.08 -2.68 22.72
C ASP A 299 26.79 -2.00 23.20
N PHE A 300 25.88 -1.64 22.29
CA PHE A 300 24.56 -1.12 22.66
C PHE A 300 23.72 -2.14 23.43
N TYR A 301 23.87 -3.44 23.19
CA TYR A 301 23.15 -4.47 23.95
C TYR A 301 23.89 -4.94 25.21
N THR A 302 25.23 -4.93 25.23
CA THR A 302 26.04 -5.42 26.36
C THR A 302 26.46 -4.36 27.37
N GLN A 303 26.74 -3.12 26.95
CA GLN A 303 27.33 -2.05 27.79
C GLN A 303 26.26 -1.07 28.31
N ARG A 304 25.20 -1.61 28.95
CA ARG A 304 24.02 -0.84 29.39
C ARG A 304 23.89 -0.56 30.89
N SER A 305 24.86 -0.95 31.71
CA SER A 305 24.83 -0.79 33.19
C SER A 305 24.34 0.57 33.68
N ASP A 306 24.80 1.64 33.00
CA ASP A 306 24.59 3.03 33.41
C ASP A 306 23.48 3.73 32.60
N HIS A 307 22.77 3.00 31.74
CA HIS A 307 21.74 3.52 30.84
C HIS A 307 20.33 3.15 31.32
N GLN A 308 19.51 4.14 31.65
CA GLN A 308 18.09 3.95 32.00
C GLN A 308 17.19 4.22 30.79
N TYR A 309 16.10 3.46 30.64
CA TYR A 309 15.10 3.76 29.60
C TYR A 309 14.32 5.04 29.95
N PRO A 310 14.09 5.97 29.00
CA PRO A 310 13.36 7.20 29.27
C PRO A 310 11.89 6.93 29.60
N LYS A 311 11.45 7.46 30.74
CA LYS A 311 10.04 7.46 31.16
C LYS A 311 9.24 8.54 30.44
N LEU A 312 7.95 8.29 30.28
CA LEU A 312 6.96 9.23 29.76
C LEU A 312 6.38 10.06 30.91
N ASP A 313 5.87 11.27 30.64
CA ASP A 313 5.22 12.12 31.65
C ASP A 313 3.78 11.67 32.00
N PHE A 314 3.59 10.37 32.28
CA PHE A 314 2.32 9.78 32.73
C PHE A 314 2.51 8.97 34.02
N THR A 315 1.51 9.00 34.91
CA THR A 315 1.42 8.03 36.02
C THR A 315 1.10 6.64 35.50
N GLN A 316 1.23 5.63 36.36
CA GLN A 316 0.89 4.26 35.99
C GLN A 316 -0.60 4.13 35.62
N GLU A 317 -1.49 4.73 36.39
CA GLU A 317 -2.93 4.72 36.15
C GLU A 317 -3.31 5.41 34.83
N GLU A 318 -2.71 6.56 34.51
CA GLU A 318 -2.96 7.28 33.25
C GLU A 318 -2.63 6.40 32.03
N LEU A 319 -1.53 5.63 32.08
CA LEU A 319 -1.19 4.68 31.01
C LEU A 319 -2.17 3.49 30.93
N GLN A 320 -2.65 2.99 32.08
CA GLN A 320 -3.63 1.91 32.13
C GLN A 320 -5.04 2.35 31.67
N GLU A 321 -5.44 3.60 31.92
CA GLU A 321 -6.68 4.15 31.36
C GLU A 321 -6.59 4.38 29.86
N ARG A 322 -5.47 4.93 29.39
CA ARG A 322 -5.16 5.06 27.96
C ARG A 322 -5.21 3.72 27.22
N PHE A 323 -4.67 2.67 27.83
CA PHE A 323 -4.76 1.30 27.30
C PHE A 323 -6.23 0.84 27.16
N LYS A 324 -7.08 1.06 28.18
CA LYS A 324 -8.52 0.70 28.12
C LYS A 324 -9.24 1.43 26.97
N LEU A 325 -8.94 2.72 26.76
CA LEU A 325 -9.51 3.52 25.67
C LEU A 325 -9.08 2.99 24.29
N GLN A 326 -7.78 2.75 24.09
CA GLN A 326 -7.25 2.15 22.85
C GLN A 326 -7.86 0.75 22.59
N LEU A 327 -7.98 -0.06 23.64
CA LEU A 327 -8.52 -1.42 23.54
C LEU A 327 -9.99 -1.40 23.11
N GLY A 328 -10.80 -0.50 23.68
CA GLY A 328 -12.20 -0.31 23.25
C GLY A 328 -12.34 0.12 21.79
N MET A 329 -11.49 1.05 21.33
CA MET A 329 -11.47 1.49 19.93
C MET A 329 -11.09 0.35 18.97
N GLU A 330 -10.10 -0.48 19.32
CA GLU A 330 -9.72 -1.63 18.50
C GLU A 330 -10.73 -2.78 18.55
N GLN A 331 -11.40 -3.02 19.68
CA GLN A 331 -12.51 -3.97 19.79
C GLN A 331 -13.69 -3.58 18.89
N ALA A 332 -14.00 -2.28 18.82
CA ALA A 332 -15.01 -1.76 17.88
C ALA A 332 -14.62 -1.91 16.39
N CYS A 333 -13.32 -2.07 16.10
CA CYS A 333 -12.71 -2.12 14.76
C CYS A 333 -12.88 -0.87 13.87
N THR A 334 -13.75 0.07 14.25
CA THR A 334 -14.01 1.33 13.54
C THR A 334 -14.14 2.48 14.53
N ALA A 335 -13.71 3.68 14.13
CA ALA A 335 -13.88 4.92 14.88
C ALA A 335 -14.69 5.93 14.05
N THR A 336 -15.65 6.61 14.68
CA THR A 336 -16.41 7.72 14.07
C THR A 336 -15.98 9.02 14.73
N ILE A 337 -15.63 10.02 13.92
CA ILE A 337 -15.15 11.32 14.36
C ILE A 337 -15.92 12.44 13.65
N ASP A 338 -15.93 13.64 14.23
CA ASP A 338 -16.54 14.81 13.59
C ASP A 338 -15.69 15.38 12.46
N SER A 339 -16.37 15.81 11.40
CA SER A 339 -15.82 16.54 10.27
C SER A 339 -15.48 17.98 10.65
N VAL A 340 -14.31 18.48 10.23
CA VAL A 340 -13.98 19.92 10.38
C VAL A 340 -14.65 20.81 9.34
N GLU A 341 -15.28 20.25 8.30
CA GLU A 341 -15.94 21.06 7.28
C GLU A 341 -17.19 21.74 7.85
N ALA A 342 -17.20 23.07 7.86
CA ALA A 342 -18.10 23.87 8.69
C ALA A 342 -19.57 23.50 8.49
N ALA A 343 -20.19 23.06 9.59
CA ALA A 343 -21.61 22.73 9.63
C ALA A 343 -22.46 23.99 9.40
N LYS A 344 -22.88 24.21 8.15
CA LYS A 344 -23.89 25.21 7.80
C LYS A 344 -25.15 24.96 8.63
N PRO A 345 -25.90 26.00 9.04
CA PRO A 345 -27.18 25.83 9.71
C PRO A 345 -28.05 24.82 8.95
N VAL A 346 -28.54 23.79 9.64
CA VAL A 346 -29.21 22.66 8.99
C VAL A 346 -30.51 23.15 8.37
N THR A 347 -30.49 23.36 7.05
CA THR A 347 -31.67 23.75 6.29
C THR A 347 -32.70 22.61 6.27
N GLU A 348 -33.96 22.94 6.04
CA GLU A 348 -35.04 21.95 5.88
C GLU A 348 -34.71 20.91 4.79
N HIS A 349 -34.05 21.32 3.69
CA HIS A 349 -33.57 20.42 2.65
C HIS A 349 -32.46 19.48 3.16
N MET A 350 -31.48 19.99 3.91
CA MET A 350 -30.43 19.15 4.51
C MET A 350 -31.02 18.14 5.51
N ALA A 351 -31.96 18.57 6.36
CA ALA A 351 -32.67 17.69 7.30
C ALA A 351 -33.42 16.57 6.56
N ARG A 352 -34.21 16.93 5.54
CA ARG A 352 -34.94 15.99 4.68
C ARG A 352 -34.01 15.03 3.93
N MET A 353 -32.86 15.49 3.44
CA MET A 353 -31.89 14.62 2.75
C MET A 353 -31.18 13.66 3.71
N ARG A 354 -30.90 14.08 4.94
CA ARG A 354 -30.40 13.19 6.02
C ARG A 354 -31.45 12.13 6.39
N GLU A 355 -32.70 12.52 6.58
CA GLU A 355 -33.82 11.62 6.86
C GLU A 355 -33.98 10.57 5.73
N LEU A 356 -34.04 11.02 4.47
CA LEU A 356 -34.12 10.13 3.30
C LEU A 356 -32.91 9.18 3.18
N LEU A 357 -31.70 9.60 3.57
CA LEU A 357 -30.52 8.72 3.64
C LEU A 357 -30.63 7.69 4.76
N VAL A 358 -31.12 8.05 5.95
CA VAL A 358 -31.34 7.14 7.08
C VAL A 358 -32.39 6.08 6.71
N ASP A 359 -33.53 6.50 6.19
CA ASP A 359 -34.60 5.61 5.69
C ASP A 359 -34.08 4.67 4.60
N GLN A 360 -33.33 5.21 3.64
CA GLN A 360 -32.84 4.42 2.52
C GLN A 360 -31.75 3.42 2.96
N ARG A 361 -30.90 3.78 3.93
CA ARG A 361 -29.94 2.87 4.58
C ARG A 361 -30.65 1.76 5.35
N ALA A 362 -31.66 2.07 6.15
CA ALA A 362 -32.42 1.07 6.91
C ALA A 362 -33.13 0.06 5.97
N GLN A 363 -33.73 0.54 4.88
CA GLN A 363 -34.28 -0.32 3.82
C GLN A 363 -33.21 -1.20 3.18
N TRP A 364 -32.03 -0.65 2.87
CA TRP A 364 -30.91 -1.39 2.29
C TRP A 364 -30.32 -2.42 3.26
N GLN A 365 -30.20 -2.12 4.55
CA GLN A 365 -29.78 -3.07 5.58
C GLN A 365 -30.71 -4.29 5.60
N LYS A 366 -32.03 -4.07 5.64
CA LYS A 366 -33.03 -5.16 5.61
C LYS A 366 -32.93 -6.02 4.34
N ILE A 367 -32.76 -5.38 3.18
CA ILE A 367 -32.64 -6.06 1.88
C ILE A 367 -31.33 -6.86 1.78
N LEU A 368 -30.18 -6.28 2.15
CA LEU A 368 -28.90 -6.98 2.14
C LEU A 368 -28.86 -8.12 3.15
N LEU A 369 -29.45 -7.96 4.34
CA LEU A 369 -29.55 -9.01 5.35
C LEU A 369 -30.31 -10.23 4.83
N GLN A 370 -31.42 -10.04 4.13
CA GLN A 370 -32.15 -11.13 3.47
C GLN A 370 -31.32 -11.76 2.36
N ALA A 371 -30.79 -10.97 1.43
CA ALA A 371 -30.02 -11.48 0.28
C ALA A 371 -28.74 -12.23 0.70
N LEU A 372 -28.08 -11.80 1.78
CA LEU A 372 -26.93 -12.47 2.38
C LEU A 372 -27.34 -13.83 2.97
N ARG A 373 -28.45 -13.89 3.73
CA ARG A 373 -28.97 -15.14 4.31
C ARG A 373 -29.39 -16.15 3.26
N GLU A 374 -30.08 -15.72 2.21
CA GLU A 374 -30.44 -16.56 1.06
C GLU A 374 -29.19 -17.10 0.35
N SER A 375 -28.19 -16.24 0.12
CA SER A 375 -26.93 -16.63 -0.53
C SER A 375 -26.10 -17.57 0.35
N LYS A 376 -26.05 -17.34 1.68
CA LYS A 376 -25.44 -18.26 2.65
C LYS A 376 -26.16 -19.62 2.64
N LYS A 377 -27.48 -19.68 2.50
CA LYS A 377 -28.23 -20.95 2.37
C LYS A 377 -27.91 -21.70 1.07
N ILE A 378 -27.75 -21.00 -0.04
CA ILE A 378 -27.32 -21.59 -1.32
C ILE A 378 -25.89 -22.15 -1.19
N LEU A 379 -24.95 -21.35 -0.68
CA LEU A 379 -23.55 -21.75 -0.50
C LEU A 379 -23.42 -22.89 0.54
N ALA A 380 -24.23 -22.92 1.60
CA ALA A 380 -24.27 -24.00 2.58
C ALA A 380 -24.52 -25.37 1.93
N ASN A 381 -25.49 -25.41 1.02
CA ASN A 381 -25.98 -26.60 0.31
C ASN A 381 -25.15 -26.95 -0.95
N THR A 382 -24.23 -26.08 -1.36
CA THR A 382 -23.39 -26.30 -2.55
C THR A 382 -22.34 -27.38 -2.26
N ASN A 383 -22.60 -28.59 -2.77
CA ASN A 383 -21.71 -29.75 -2.58
C ASN A 383 -20.33 -29.52 -3.21
N SER A 384 -19.27 -29.65 -2.39
CA SER A 384 -17.86 -29.52 -2.78
C SER A 384 -17.35 -30.74 -3.59
N LYS A 385 -17.98 -31.01 -4.73
CA LYS A 385 -17.45 -31.95 -5.75
C LYS A 385 -16.23 -31.33 -6.44
N ASP A 386 -16.33 -30.03 -6.74
CA ASP A 386 -15.23 -29.23 -7.26
C ASP A 386 -14.08 -29.08 -6.27
N TYR A 387 -12.91 -28.83 -6.84
CA TYR A 387 -11.67 -28.50 -6.14
C TYR A 387 -11.69 -27.08 -5.55
N ARG A 388 -12.57 -26.19 -6.05
CA ARG A 388 -12.65 -24.79 -5.60
C ARG A 388 -13.26 -24.69 -4.20
N LEU A 389 -12.67 -23.84 -3.37
CA LEU A 389 -13.13 -23.57 -2.02
C LEU A 389 -14.45 -22.80 -2.04
N ASN A 390 -15.30 -23.10 -1.07
CA ASN A 390 -16.63 -22.49 -0.92
C ASN A 390 -16.52 -21.29 0.05
N LEU A 391 -17.11 -20.14 -0.30
CA LEU A 391 -17.07 -18.95 0.57
C LEU A 391 -17.90 -19.07 1.86
N TYR A 392 -18.75 -20.10 1.99
CA TYR A 392 -19.67 -20.27 3.12
C TYR A 392 -19.02 -20.18 4.52
N PRO A 393 -17.89 -20.84 4.85
CA PRO A 393 -17.34 -20.79 6.20
C PRO A 393 -16.83 -19.39 6.55
N TYR A 394 -16.20 -18.71 5.58
CA TYR A 394 -15.77 -17.32 5.73
C TYR A 394 -16.98 -16.42 6.00
N LEU A 395 -18.06 -16.54 5.24
CA LEU A 395 -19.34 -15.84 5.47
C LEU A 395 -20.02 -16.17 6.81
N CYS A 396 -19.51 -17.13 7.59
CA CYS A 396 -20.02 -17.53 8.90
C CYS A 396 -19.07 -17.17 10.08
N VAL A 397 -17.98 -16.42 9.84
CA VAL A 397 -17.10 -15.98 10.94
C VAL A 397 -17.61 -14.73 11.68
N LEU A 398 -18.36 -13.85 11.02
CA LEU A 398 -19.01 -12.68 11.63
C LEU A 398 -20.53 -12.88 11.71
N GLY A 399 -21.21 -12.04 12.50
CA GLY A 399 -22.67 -11.94 12.46
C GLY A 399 -23.18 -11.41 11.11
N ASP A 400 -24.36 -11.85 10.65
CA ASP A 400 -24.92 -11.42 9.36
C ASP A 400 -25.03 -9.88 9.24
N ILE A 401 -25.34 -9.21 10.35
CA ILE A 401 -25.50 -7.75 10.42
C ILE A 401 -24.15 -7.05 10.19
N GLU A 402 -23.04 -7.61 10.68
CA GLU A 402 -21.73 -6.98 10.52
C GLU A 402 -21.27 -6.92 9.06
N TYR A 403 -21.59 -7.96 8.27
CA TYR A 403 -21.38 -7.94 6.81
C TYR A 403 -22.20 -6.85 6.14
N VAL A 404 -23.45 -6.67 6.58
CA VAL A 404 -24.37 -5.66 6.06
C VAL A 404 -23.87 -4.26 6.39
N ASP A 405 -23.42 -4.01 7.62
CA ASP A 405 -22.91 -2.71 8.02
C ASP A 405 -21.58 -2.36 7.32
N ILE A 406 -20.67 -3.33 7.15
CA ILE A 406 -19.46 -3.16 6.31
C ILE A 406 -19.85 -2.79 4.86
N MET A 407 -20.86 -3.45 4.28
CA MET A 407 -21.36 -3.11 2.95
C MET A 407 -21.96 -1.70 2.91
N ILE A 408 -22.81 -1.32 3.86
CA ILE A 408 -23.46 0.01 3.91
C ILE A 408 -22.45 1.13 4.15
N GLN A 409 -21.48 0.95 5.05
CA GLN A 409 -20.39 1.90 5.27
C GLN A 409 -19.55 2.10 4.00
N SER A 410 -19.31 1.05 3.22
CA SER A 410 -18.60 1.18 1.94
C SER A 410 -19.38 1.96 0.88
N VAL A 411 -20.73 1.99 0.94
CA VAL A 411 -21.55 2.87 0.09
C VAL A 411 -21.43 4.33 0.53
N ALA A 412 -21.42 4.59 1.84
CA ALA A 412 -21.24 5.93 2.38
C ALA A 412 -19.89 6.54 1.98
N ASN A 413 -18.82 5.73 2.01
CA ASN A 413 -17.45 6.16 1.69
C ASN A 413 -17.10 6.10 0.18
N LEU A 414 -18.02 5.67 -0.70
CA LEU A 414 -17.73 5.51 -2.14
C LEU A 414 -17.68 6.88 -2.86
N PRO A 415 -16.57 7.27 -3.51
CA PRO A 415 -16.44 8.60 -4.09
C PRO A 415 -17.38 8.81 -5.30
N PRO A 416 -17.80 10.06 -5.61
CA PRO A 416 -18.65 10.39 -6.77
C PRO A 416 -18.08 9.94 -8.13
N SER A 417 -16.76 9.81 -8.23
CA SER A 417 -16.07 9.26 -9.40
C SER A 417 -16.37 7.78 -9.63
N GLY A 418 -16.70 7.04 -8.57
CA GLY A 418 -16.57 5.58 -8.45
C GLY A 418 -15.15 5.13 -8.10
N GLU A 419 -14.97 3.83 -7.84
CA GLU A 419 -13.70 3.18 -7.52
C GLU A 419 -13.54 1.84 -8.27
N SER A 420 -12.31 1.37 -8.47
CA SER A 420 -11.98 0.07 -9.05
C SER A 420 -12.58 -1.08 -8.25
N LEU A 421 -13.22 -2.02 -8.95
CA LEU A 421 -13.81 -3.23 -8.35
C LEU A 421 -12.78 -3.99 -7.49
N LYS A 422 -11.51 -4.06 -7.94
CA LYS A 422 -10.45 -4.76 -7.21
C LYS A 422 -10.11 -4.08 -5.87
N ILE A 423 -10.19 -2.75 -5.81
CA ILE A 423 -9.85 -1.95 -4.63
C ILE A 423 -10.96 -2.07 -3.60
N LEU A 424 -12.21 -1.81 -4.02
CA LEU A 424 -13.40 -1.93 -3.17
C LEU A 424 -13.59 -3.37 -2.63
N ALA A 425 -13.44 -4.39 -3.48
CA ALA A 425 -13.53 -5.79 -3.04
C ALA A 425 -12.44 -6.15 -2.01
N ARG A 426 -11.20 -5.73 -2.24
CA ARG A 426 -10.11 -5.91 -1.27
C ARG A 426 -10.43 -5.27 0.08
N GLU A 427 -10.92 -4.03 0.09
CA GLU A 427 -11.23 -3.31 1.34
C GLU A 427 -12.36 -3.97 2.13
N LEU A 428 -13.43 -4.39 1.45
CA LEU A 428 -14.52 -5.18 2.05
C LEU A 428 -14.01 -6.50 2.65
N GLY A 429 -13.21 -7.26 1.91
CA GLY A 429 -12.63 -8.52 2.37
C GLY A 429 -11.66 -8.35 3.55
N ASN A 430 -10.83 -7.30 3.51
CA ASN A 430 -9.88 -6.99 4.58
C ASN A 430 -10.61 -6.52 5.86
N ARG A 431 -11.69 -5.74 5.77
CA ARG A 431 -12.52 -5.37 6.93
C ARG A 431 -13.10 -6.59 7.63
N VAL A 432 -13.59 -7.56 6.87
CA VAL A 432 -14.06 -8.84 7.42
C VAL A 432 -12.91 -9.62 8.09
N TYR A 433 -11.75 -9.70 7.44
CA TYR A 433 -10.58 -10.38 8.01
C TYR A 433 -10.07 -9.72 9.31
N THR A 434 -10.00 -8.39 9.37
CA THR A 434 -9.60 -7.67 10.59
C THR A 434 -10.56 -7.94 11.75
N LYS A 435 -11.87 -7.81 11.53
CA LYS A 435 -12.88 -8.19 12.55
C LYS A 435 -12.76 -9.65 12.98
N TYR A 436 -12.53 -10.56 12.03
CA TYR A 436 -12.31 -11.98 12.30
C TYR A 436 -11.11 -12.23 13.22
N SER A 437 -9.95 -11.62 12.95
CA SER A 437 -8.76 -11.72 13.81
C SER A 437 -9.02 -11.15 15.22
N VAL A 438 -9.65 -9.98 15.34
CA VAL A 438 -10.00 -9.39 16.65
C VAL A 438 -10.92 -10.32 17.46
N LEU A 439 -11.94 -10.91 16.82
CA LEU A 439 -12.80 -11.93 17.45
C LEU A 439 -12.05 -13.24 17.73
N GLN A 440 -11.02 -13.61 16.97
CA GLN A 440 -10.17 -14.76 17.23
C GLN A 440 -9.30 -14.55 18.47
N LYS A 441 -8.70 -13.36 18.66
CA LYS A 441 -7.99 -12.98 19.89
C LYS A 441 -8.90 -13.08 21.12
N HIS A 442 -10.11 -12.52 21.03
CA HIS A 442 -11.09 -12.59 22.13
C HIS A 442 -11.51 -14.05 22.45
N ARG A 443 -11.85 -14.86 21.43
CA ARG A 443 -12.25 -16.26 21.67
C ARG A 443 -11.11 -17.14 22.19
N ASN A 444 -9.85 -16.75 21.96
CA ASN A 444 -8.66 -17.43 22.46
C ASN A 444 -8.25 -17.00 23.88
N GLN A 445 -9.00 -16.10 24.54
CA GLN A 445 -8.66 -15.48 25.84
C GLN A 445 -7.35 -14.68 25.82
N MET A 446 -6.91 -14.23 24.63
CA MET A 446 -5.69 -13.45 24.48
C MET A 446 -5.83 -12.03 25.05
N VAL A 447 -7.04 -11.45 24.98
CA VAL A 447 -7.31 -10.06 25.35
C VAL A 447 -7.06 -9.79 26.83
N ASP A 448 -7.53 -10.67 27.70
CA ASP A 448 -7.39 -10.53 29.16
C ASP A 448 -5.92 -10.63 29.58
N LYS A 449 -5.20 -11.59 28.98
CA LYS A 449 -3.76 -11.78 29.19
C LYS A 449 -2.93 -10.62 28.63
N LEU A 450 -3.32 -10.07 27.48
CA LEU A 450 -2.72 -8.85 26.91
C LEU A 450 -2.91 -7.66 27.86
N GLY A 451 -4.07 -7.52 28.48
CA GLY A 451 -4.32 -6.52 29.52
C GLY A 451 -3.41 -6.68 30.73
N ASN A 452 -3.28 -7.89 31.27
CA ASN A 452 -2.41 -8.16 32.42
C ASN A 452 -0.93 -7.89 32.12
N ILE A 453 -0.45 -8.21 30.91
CA ILE A 453 0.94 -7.97 30.51
C ILE A 453 1.17 -6.50 30.17
N TYR A 454 0.23 -5.82 29.50
CA TYR A 454 0.34 -4.39 29.22
C TYR A 454 0.32 -3.56 30.51
N ASN A 455 -0.57 -3.89 31.46
CA ASN A 455 -0.63 -3.22 32.77
C ASN A 455 0.71 -3.34 33.51
N ALA A 456 1.34 -4.51 33.55
CA ALA A 456 2.67 -4.66 34.14
C ALA A 456 3.76 -3.90 33.33
N TYR A 457 3.70 -3.94 32.00
CA TYR A 457 4.63 -3.21 31.11
C TYR A 457 4.62 -1.69 31.32
N THR A 458 3.54 -1.11 31.86
CA THR A 458 3.54 0.31 32.26
C THR A 458 4.59 0.66 33.31
N ASP A 459 5.11 -0.31 34.10
CA ASP A 459 6.21 -0.11 35.06
C ASP A 459 7.47 0.46 34.39
N LEU A 460 7.76 0.08 33.15
CA LEU A 460 8.90 0.60 32.39
C LEU A 460 8.70 2.06 31.95
N LEU A 461 7.45 2.46 31.68
CA LEU A 461 7.13 3.71 30.97
C LEU A 461 6.65 4.85 31.88
N ALA A 462 5.99 4.57 33.00
CA ALA A 462 5.41 5.59 33.87
C ALA A 462 6.47 6.38 34.67
N LYS A 463 6.15 7.61 35.10
CA LYS A 463 7.09 8.54 35.79
C LYS A 463 7.28 8.28 37.28
N ASP A 464 6.30 7.63 37.90
CA ASP A 464 6.15 7.34 39.33
C ASP A 464 6.70 5.96 39.72
N THR A 465 6.78 5.02 38.77
CA THR A 465 7.39 3.70 38.95
C THR A 465 8.92 3.77 38.90
N LYS A 466 9.61 2.69 39.32
CA LYS A 466 11.09 2.62 39.35
C LYS A 466 11.70 2.70 37.94
N ALA A 467 12.89 3.27 37.83
CA ALA A 467 13.67 3.24 36.59
C ALA A 467 14.24 1.84 36.32
N LEU A 468 14.24 1.44 35.05
CA LEU A 468 14.72 0.14 34.58
C LEU A 468 15.73 0.31 33.43
N VAL A 469 16.62 -0.67 33.29
CA VAL A 469 17.74 -0.71 32.31
C VAL A 469 17.38 -1.56 31.06
N VAL A 470 16.25 -2.27 31.09
CA VAL A 470 15.77 -3.12 29.99
C VAL A 470 15.04 -2.32 28.91
N LEU A 471 15.14 -2.78 27.66
CA LEU A 471 14.41 -2.23 26.53
C LEU A 471 12.95 -2.73 26.51
N PRO A 472 12.02 -2.00 25.86
CA PRO A 472 10.62 -2.40 25.74
C PRO A 472 10.39 -3.83 25.23
N SER A 473 11.15 -4.29 24.23
CA SER A 473 11.02 -5.65 23.70
C SER A 473 11.56 -6.72 24.65
N GLU A 474 12.53 -6.38 25.52
CA GLU A 474 13.11 -7.29 26.51
C GLU A 474 12.16 -7.43 27.71
N HIS A 475 11.67 -6.31 28.25
CA HIS A 475 10.74 -6.31 29.37
C HIS A 475 9.41 -6.98 29.01
N TRP A 476 8.87 -6.73 27.81
CA TRP A 476 7.66 -7.39 27.33
C TRP A 476 7.83 -8.92 27.27
N ARG A 477 8.95 -9.41 26.73
CA ARG A 477 9.28 -10.86 26.69
C ARG A 477 9.48 -11.46 28.09
N GLN A 478 10.02 -10.69 29.04
CA GLN A 478 10.12 -11.11 30.45
C GLN A 478 8.73 -11.31 31.07
N LEU A 479 7.84 -10.32 30.93
CA LEU A 479 6.47 -10.39 31.47
C LEU A 479 5.66 -11.55 30.86
N GLU A 480 5.86 -11.85 29.58
CA GLU A 480 5.28 -13.02 28.90
C GLU A 480 5.83 -14.37 29.40
N ALA A 481 7.11 -14.40 29.79
CA ALA A 481 7.76 -15.57 30.37
C ALA A 481 7.32 -15.82 31.83
N GLU A 482 7.14 -14.75 32.61
CA GLU A 482 6.58 -14.79 33.96
C GLU A 482 5.11 -15.22 33.94
N GLN A 483 4.27 -14.58 33.11
CA GLN A 483 2.87 -14.93 32.91
C GLN A 483 2.70 -16.11 31.92
N SER A 484 3.43 -17.21 32.16
CA SER A 484 3.54 -18.32 31.20
C SER A 484 2.24 -19.11 30.94
N SER A 485 1.31 -19.17 31.90
CA SER A 485 0.06 -19.96 31.85
C SER A 485 -0.96 -19.49 30.81
N GLY A 486 -1.91 -20.36 30.44
CA GLY A 486 -2.98 -20.03 29.48
C GLY A 486 -2.46 -19.77 28.05
N PRO A 487 -3.08 -18.82 27.30
CA PRO A 487 -2.78 -18.63 25.89
C PRO A 487 -1.42 -17.99 25.60
N SER A 488 -0.91 -18.22 24.39
CA SER A 488 0.16 -17.41 23.80
C SER A 488 -0.38 -16.06 23.33
N LEU A 489 0.37 -14.97 23.52
CA LEU A 489 0.03 -13.67 22.90
C LEU A 489 0.38 -13.61 21.41
N HIS A 490 1.32 -14.44 20.93
CA HIS A 490 1.81 -14.44 19.56
C HIS A 490 1.33 -15.63 18.74
N GLY A 491 1.14 -15.40 17.44
CA GLY A 491 1.00 -16.46 16.43
C GLY A 491 -0.33 -17.20 16.50
N GLY A 492 -0.40 -18.34 15.80
CA GLY A 492 -1.61 -19.18 15.74
C GLY A 492 -2.76 -18.61 14.91
N GLU A 493 -2.77 -17.32 14.59
CA GLU A 493 -3.64 -16.74 13.56
C GLU A 493 -3.25 -17.27 12.17
N THR A 494 -4.26 -17.66 11.38
CA THR A 494 -4.06 -18.08 9.98
C THR A 494 -4.41 -16.92 9.07
N HIS A 495 -3.40 -16.30 8.48
CA HIS A 495 -3.59 -15.32 7.40
C HIS A 495 -4.44 -15.92 6.28
N TRP A 496 -5.49 -15.20 5.87
CA TRP A 496 -6.26 -15.60 4.71
C TRP A 496 -5.41 -15.36 3.44
N PRO A 497 -5.38 -16.31 2.49
CA PRO A 497 -4.78 -16.08 1.18
C PRO A 497 -5.41 -14.84 0.53
N TYR A 498 -4.60 -14.05 -0.19
CA TYR A 498 -5.08 -12.82 -0.84
C TYR A 498 -6.32 -13.03 -1.71
N ILE A 499 -6.37 -14.15 -2.44
CA ILE A 499 -7.49 -14.52 -3.30
C ILE A 499 -8.79 -14.76 -2.51
N VAL A 500 -8.73 -15.26 -1.27
CA VAL A 500 -9.91 -15.52 -0.43
C VAL A 500 -10.56 -14.20 -0.01
N SER A 501 -9.78 -13.23 0.49
CA SER A 501 -10.29 -11.90 0.84
C SER A 501 -10.86 -11.18 -0.39
N LEU A 502 -10.21 -11.31 -1.55
CA LEU A 502 -10.67 -10.71 -2.80
C LEU A 502 -11.95 -11.36 -3.35
N GLU A 503 -12.08 -12.69 -3.32
CA GLU A 503 -13.31 -13.39 -3.72
C GLU A 503 -14.48 -13.07 -2.78
N LEU A 504 -14.25 -13.06 -1.47
CA LEU A 504 -15.25 -12.71 -0.45
C LEU A 504 -15.77 -11.28 -0.64
N GLY A 505 -14.87 -10.31 -0.80
CA GLY A 505 -15.24 -8.93 -1.04
C GLY A 505 -15.90 -8.71 -2.40
N THR A 506 -15.51 -9.47 -3.45
CA THR A 506 -16.18 -9.42 -4.75
C THR A 506 -17.63 -9.90 -4.63
N PHE A 507 -17.87 -10.99 -3.89
CA PHE A 507 -19.22 -11.46 -3.57
C PHE A 507 -20.06 -10.42 -2.79
N MET A 508 -19.44 -9.67 -1.87
CA MET A 508 -20.10 -8.55 -1.19
C MET A 508 -20.47 -7.41 -2.15
N VAL A 509 -19.57 -7.01 -3.06
CA VAL A 509 -19.88 -6.03 -4.12
C VAL A 509 -21.00 -6.52 -5.04
N GLU A 510 -21.03 -7.80 -5.40
CA GLU A 510 -22.11 -8.37 -6.22
C GLU A 510 -23.47 -8.34 -5.49
N LEU A 511 -23.50 -8.65 -4.18
CA LEU A 511 -24.70 -8.46 -3.35
C LEU A 511 -25.15 -6.99 -3.32
N MET A 512 -24.22 -6.05 -3.20
CA MET A 512 -24.51 -4.62 -3.21
C MET A 512 -25.10 -4.19 -4.56
N VAL A 513 -24.41 -4.45 -5.68
CA VAL A 513 -24.83 -4.05 -7.04
C VAL A 513 -26.17 -4.69 -7.45
N LYS A 514 -26.42 -5.94 -7.05
CA LYS A 514 -27.67 -6.66 -7.38
C LYS A 514 -28.89 -6.12 -6.63
N ASN A 515 -28.73 -5.78 -5.35
CA ASN A 515 -29.85 -5.60 -4.42
C ASN A 515 -30.08 -4.14 -3.98
N LEU A 516 -29.04 -3.29 -3.95
CA LEU A 516 -29.18 -1.88 -3.57
C LEU A 516 -29.88 -1.09 -4.67
N LYS A 517 -31.12 -0.70 -4.40
CA LYS A 517 -32.00 0.01 -5.33
C LYS A 517 -32.68 1.18 -4.64
N ILE A 518 -32.94 2.23 -5.42
CA ILE A 518 -33.68 3.44 -5.01
C ILE A 518 -34.86 3.64 -5.96
N ASN A 519 -35.84 4.46 -5.59
CA ASN A 519 -36.89 4.88 -6.51
C ASN A 519 -36.43 6.14 -7.28
N SER A 520 -36.62 6.20 -8.59
CA SER A 520 -36.19 7.30 -9.47
C SER A 520 -36.84 8.65 -9.17
N ASP A 521 -38.02 8.64 -8.56
CA ASP A 521 -38.85 9.77 -8.16
C ASP A 521 -38.43 10.43 -6.83
N ILE A 522 -37.50 9.83 -6.06
CA ILE A 522 -37.20 10.23 -4.67
C ILE A 522 -36.77 11.70 -4.49
N LEU A 523 -36.08 12.28 -5.49
CA LEU A 523 -35.68 13.69 -5.50
C LEU A 523 -36.62 14.58 -6.33
N ASN A 524 -37.43 14.01 -7.23
CA ASN A 524 -38.31 14.74 -8.12
C ASN A 524 -39.49 13.87 -8.54
N SER A 525 -40.68 14.21 -8.05
CA SER A 525 -41.95 13.49 -8.29
C SER A 525 -42.48 13.60 -9.73
N ALA A 526 -41.83 14.37 -10.61
CA ALA A 526 -42.15 14.40 -12.05
C ALA A 526 -41.60 13.17 -12.81
N PHE A 527 -40.72 12.36 -12.20
CA PHE A 527 -40.25 11.11 -12.81
C PHE A 527 -41.19 9.94 -12.50
N GLU A 528 -41.27 8.98 -13.43
CA GLU A 528 -41.93 7.69 -13.19
C GLU A 528 -41.30 6.97 -11.99
N ARG A 529 -42.13 6.46 -11.08
CA ARG A 529 -41.70 5.74 -9.87
C ARG A 529 -41.16 4.35 -10.19
N LYS A 530 -39.84 4.22 -10.37
CA LYS A 530 -39.17 3.00 -10.81
C LYS A 530 -37.98 2.65 -9.92
N ARG A 531 -37.87 1.37 -9.53
CA ARG A 531 -36.71 0.89 -8.75
C ARG A 531 -35.48 0.70 -9.63
N ILE A 532 -34.51 1.60 -9.50
CA ILE A 532 -33.24 1.58 -10.24
C ILE A 532 -32.08 1.16 -9.32
N PRO A 533 -31.02 0.48 -9.82
CA PRO A 533 -29.82 0.18 -9.05
C PRO A 533 -29.11 1.46 -8.58
N ILE A 534 -28.53 1.45 -7.38
CA ILE A 534 -27.73 2.58 -6.89
C ILE A 534 -26.23 2.46 -7.22
N LEU A 535 -25.75 1.26 -7.55
CA LEU A 535 -24.37 1.00 -7.96
C LEU A 535 -24.34 0.32 -9.34
N TYR A 536 -23.37 0.69 -10.17
CA TYR A 536 -23.19 0.14 -11.51
C TYR A 536 -21.76 -0.39 -11.69
N HIS A 537 -21.63 -1.62 -12.19
CA HIS A 537 -20.36 -2.10 -12.72
C HIS A 537 -20.16 -1.54 -14.13
N MET A 538 -19.15 -0.71 -14.29
CA MET A 538 -18.69 -0.11 -15.54
C MET A 538 -17.28 -0.61 -15.87
N TYR A 539 -16.89 -0.48 -17.13
CA TYR A 539 -15.52 -0.72 -17.57
C TYR A 539 -14.87 0.59 -18.02
N THR A 540 -13.64 0.82 -17.57
CA THR A 540 -12.82 1.98 -17.99
C THR A 540 -11.50 1.50 -18.57
N PHE A 541 -10.90 2.26 -19.49
CA PHE A 541 -9.54 2.00 -19.96
C PHE A 541 -8.56 2.90 -19.20
N ARG A 542 -7.68 2.29 -18.40
CA ARG A 542 -6.49 2.97 -17.87
C ARG A 542 -5.28 2.52 -18.71
N SER A 543 -4.71 3.43 -19.49
CA SER A 543 -3.74 3.13 -20.57
C SER A 543 -4.31 2.11 -21.58
N THR A 544 -3.68 0.95 -21.75
CA THR A 544 -4.10 -0.12 -22.66
C THR A 544 -4.93 -1.22 -22.01
N ARG A 545 -5.19 -1.15 -20.70
CA ARG A 545 -5.93 -2.17 -19.95
C ARG A 545 -7.34 -1.71 -19.61
N GLN A 546 -8.32 -2.55 -19.92
CA GLN A 546 -9.70 -2.44 -19.43
C GLN A 546 -9.74 -2.87 -17.95
N ILE A 547 -10.40 -2.08 -17.12
CA ILE A 547 -10.51 -2.29 -15.66
C ILE A 547 -11.98 -2.17 -15.26
N GLY A 548 -12.47 -3.15 -14.49
CA GLY A 548 -13.79 -3.16 -13.88
C GLY A 548 -13.89 -2.19 -12.70
N PHE A 549 -14.99 -1.46 -12.61
CA PHE A 549 -15.09 -0.24 -11.83
C PHE A 549 -16.52 -0.03 -11.35
N ILE A 550 -16.72 0.26 -10.06
CA ILE A 550 -18.03 0.44 -9.43
C ILE A 550 -18.31 1.94 -9.28
N LYS A 551 -19.43 2.41 -9.81
CA LYS A 551 -19.84 3.81 -9.75
C LYS A 551 -21.22 3.98 -9.10
N PRO A 552 -21.41 4.97 -8.19
CA PRO A 552 -22.73 5.30 -7.66
C PRO A 552 -23.63 5.98 -8.70
N HIS A 553 -24.95 5.84 -8.53
CA HIS A 553 -25.95 6.60 -9.27
C HIS A 553 -25.92 8.08 -8.85
N PRO A 554 -26.08 9.06 -9.76
CA PRO A 554 -26.07 10.48 -9.43
C PRO A 554 -27.04 10.90 -8.32
N ILE A 555 -28.19 10.22 -8.17
CA ILE A 555 -29.14 10.47 -7.06
C ILE A 555 -28.48 10.25 -5.69
N LEU A 556 -27.72 9.15 -5.49
CA LEU A 556 -27.03 8.91 -4.22
C LEU A 556 -25.96 9.96 -3.97
N THR A 557 -25.16 10.28 -5.00
CA THR A 557 -24.16 11.35 -4.93
C THR A 557 -24.78 12.68 -4.54
N GLN A 558 -25.92 13.06 -5.13
CA GLN A 558 -26.64 14.28 -4.79
C GLN A 558 -27.18 14.22 -3.35
N MET A 559 -27.83 13.13 -2.94
CA MET A 559 -28.33 12.96 -1.57
C MET A 559 -27.21 13.10 -0.52
N GLN A 560 -26.03 12.51 -0.76
CA GLN A 560 -24.86 12.64 0.12
C GLN A 560 -24.32 14.08 0.16
N GLN A 561 -24.26 14.76 -0.98
CA GLN A 561 -23.79 16.15 -1.08
C GLN A 561 -24.78 17.13 -0.42
N ASP A 562 -26.08 16.97 -0.66
CA ASP A 562 -27.14 17.83 -0.12
C ASP A 562 -27.39 17.57 1.38
N ALA A 563 -27.13 16.36 1.88
CA ALA A 563 -27.23 16.03 3.31
C ALA A 563 -26.11 16.63 4.15
N MET A 564 -24.90 16.82 3.57
CA MET A 564 -23.69 17.29 4.27
C MET A 564 -23.51 16.62 5.64
N GLU A 565 -23.28 15.31 5.69
CA GLU A 565 -23.11 14.59 6.95
C GLU A 565 -21.83 15.05 7.67
N THR A 566 -21.95 15.38 8.96
CA THR A 566 -20.88 15.99 9.77
C THR A 566 -19.98 14.97 10.46
N SER A 567 -20.16 13.67 10.21
CA SER A 567 -19.39 12.59 10.83
C SER A 567 -18.69 11.70 9.79
N LEU A 568 -17.50 11.22 10.15
CA LEU A 568 -16.62 10.43 9.29
C LEU A 568 -16.23 9.13 10.02
N THR A 569 -16.52 7.97 9.42
CA THR A 569 -16.20 6.66 10.02
C THR A 569 -15.04 5.95 9.32
N PHE A 570 -13.96 5.78 10.07
CA PHE A 570 -12.71 5.13 9.66
C PHE A 570 -12.57 3.74 10.29
N ASP A 571 -11.68 2.91 9.73
CA ASP A 571 -11.20 1.71 10.43
C ASP A 571 -10.28 2.12 11.60
N SER A 572 -10.35 1.45 12.74
CA SER A 572 -9.72 1.91 14.00
C SER A 572 -8.21 2.16 13.89
N TYR A 573 -7.49 1.32 13.13
CA TYR A 573 -6.05 1.46 12.90
C TYR A 573 -5.64 2.72 12.12
N VAL A 574 -6.59 3.40 11.47
CA VAL A 574 -6.35 4.67 10.74
C VAL A 574 -6.12 5.84 11.70
N ILE A 575 -6.64 5.73 12.93
CA ILE A 575 -6.48 6.74 13.99
C ILE A 575 -5.14 6.49 14.72
N PRO A 576 -4.41 7.54 15.16
CA PRO A 576 -3.23 7.38 16.02
C PRO A 576 -3.59 6.70 17.35
N MET A 577 -2.66 5.95 17.95
CA MET A 577 -2.97 5.19 19.17
C MET A 577 -3.08 6.11 20.39
N LEU A 578 -4.05 5.85 21.28
CA LEU A 578 -4.26 6.61 22.52
C LEU A 578 -3.35 6.18 23.69
N CYS A 579 -2.60 5.09 23.51
CA CYS A 579 -1.58 4.58 24.42
C CYS A 579 -0.28 4.25 23.65
N PRO A 580 0.87 4.07 24.34
CA PRO A 580 2.08 3.51 23.75
C PRO A 580 1.82 2.19 23.00
N PRO A 581 2.42 1.96 21.82
CA PRO A 581 2.21 0.73 21.06
C PRO A 581 2.69 -0.55 21.78
N VAL A 582 2.21 -1.71 21.33
CA VAL A 582 2.81 -3.00 21.70
C VAL A 582 4.22 -3.07 21.10
N PRO A 583 5.27 -3.38 21.89
CA PRO A 583 6.61 -3.59 21.37
C PRO A 583 6.64 -4.70 20.30
N TRP A 584 7.30 -4.42 19.18
CA TRP A 584 7.75 -5.43 18.25
C TRP A 584 8.69 -6.40 18.98
N THR A 585 8.22 -7.63 19.17
CA THR A 585 8.97 -8.76 19.76
C THR A 585 9.33 -9.81 18.71
N SER A 586 8.63 -9.82 17.57
CA SER A 586 8.84 -10.74 16.45
C SER A 586 8.25 -10.16 15.15
N VAL A 587 8.48 -10.83 14.03
CA VAL A 587 7.90 -10.50 12.71
C VAL A 587 6.35 -10.45 12.72
N LYS A 588 5.72 -11.07 13.72
CA LYS A 588 4.26 -11.30 13.82
C LYS A 588 3.60 -10.62 15.02
N SER A 589 4.32 -9.84 15.82
CA SER A 589 3.77 -9.20 17.03
C SER A 589 4.46 -7.88 17.33
N GLY A 590 3.64 -6.83 17.48
CA GLY A 590 4.01 -5.44 17.71
C GLY A 590 2.96 -4.48 17.12
N ALA A 591 3.16 -3.18 17.29
CA ALA A 591 2.27 -2.10 16.87
C ALA A 591 0.92 -2.05 17.64
N TYR A 592 -0.20 -2.38 16.98
CA TYR A 592 -1.55 -2.24 17.56
C TYR A 592 -1.85 -3.35 18.59
N LEU A 593 -2.83 -3.13 19.48
CA LEU A 593 -3.18 -4.08 20.52
C LEU A 593 -3.81 -5.36 19.94
N LEU A 594 -4.82 -5.19 19.08
CA LEU A 594 -5.62 -6.29 18.53
C LEU A 594 -5.49 -6.39 17.01
N THR A 595 -5.31 -5.28 16.31
CA THR A 595 -5.26 -5.25 14.84
C THR A 595 -4.03 -5.98 14.27
N PRO A 596 -4.18 -6.96 13.36
CA PRO A 596 -3.06 -7.63 12.73
C PRO A 596 -2.16 -6.66 11.93
N THR A 597 -0.87 -6.61 12.27
CA THR A 597 0.10 -5.69 11.64
C THR A 597 1.23 -6.47 10.99
N LYS A 598 1.55 -6.14 9.74
CA LYS A 598 2.78 -6.64 9.09
C LYS A 598 3.97 -5.76 9.46
N LEU A 599 5.06 -6.38 9.91
CA LEU A 599 6.36 -5.73 10.11
C LEU A 599 6.85 -5.06 8.81
N MET A 600 6.59 -5.70 7.66
CA MET A 600 6.99 -5.21 6.34
C MET A 600 5.79 -4.96 5.42
N ARG A 601 5.76 -3.79 4.78
CA ARG A 601 4.83 -3.41 3.70
C ARG A 601 5.22 -4.11 2.40
N THR A 602 4.68 -5.30 2.19
CA THR A 602 4.79 -6.07 0.95
C THR A 602 3.70 -5.70 -0.05
N VAL A 603 3.90 -6.03 -1.34
CA VAL A 603 2.80 -6.02 -2.32
C VAL A 603 1.86 -7.18 -1.99
N GLU A 604 0.56 -6.95 -2.01
CA GLU A 604 -0.47 -7.98 -1.75
C GLU A 604 -0.23 -9.26 -2.57
N GLY A 605 -0.10 -10.40 -1.87
CA GLY A 605 0.22 -11.70 -2.45
C GLY A 605 1.72 -12.07 -2.48
N ALA A 606 2.63 -11.17 -2.12
CA ALA A 606 4.07 -11.46 -2.07
C ALA A 606 4.51 -11.95 -0.67
N THR A 607 4.35 -13.26 -0.40
CA THR A 607 4.75 -13.88 0.88
C THR A 607 6.27 -13.98 1.08
N GLN A 608 7.04 -14.00 0.00
CA GLN A 608 8.49 -14.27 -0.02
C GLN A 608 9.29 -13.50 1.04
N HIS A 609 8.99 -12.22 1.26
CA HIS A 609 9.70 -11.41 2.24
C HIS A 609 9.29 -11.73 3.68
N GLU A 610 8.02 -12.05 3.92
CA GLU A 610 7.51 -12.48 5.22
C GLU A 610 8.14 -13.83 5.61
N GLU A 611 8.20 -14.77 4.67
CA GLU A 611 8.88 -16.05 4.84
C GLU A 611 10.40 -15.95 5.04
N LEU A 612 11.05 -14.94 4.47
CA LEU A 612 12.48 -14.67 4.71
C LEU A 612 12.70 -14.04 6.09
N LEU A 613 11.87 -13.07 6.49
CA LEU A 613 11.91 -12.47 7.83
C LEU A 613 11.72 -13.53 8.92
N GLU A 614 10.77 -14.46 8.76
CA GLU A 614 10.56 -15.57 9.71
C GLU A 614 11.76 -16.52 9.84
N LYS A 615 12.60 -16.62 8.81
CA LYS A 615 13.84 -17.41 8.81
C LYS A 615 15.07 -16.61 9.25
N SER A 616 14.94 -15.29 9.42
CA SER A 616 16.05 -14.38 9.67
C SER A 616 16.42 -14.31 11.15
N GLN A 617 17.68 -14.60 11.46
CA GLN A 617 18.24 -14.40 12.79
C GLN A 617 18.63 -12.93 13.00
N ASN A 618 18.75 -12.50 14.27
CA ASN A 618 19.26 -11.17 14.67
C ASN A 618 18.43 -9.95 14.20
N LEU A 619 17.12 -10.08 14.03
CA LEU A 619 16.22 -8.95 13.71
C LEU A 619 16.03 -7.94 14.86
N LEU A 620 16.43 -8.27 16.09
CA LEU A 620 16.17 -7.47 17.31
C LEU A 620 16.47 -5.95 17.16
N PRO A 621 17.60 -5.49 16.57
CA PRO A 621 17.88 -4.06 16.42
C PRO A 621 16.88 -3.33 15.51
N VAL A 622 16.30 -4.03 14.53
CA VAL A 622 15.25 -3.49 13.64
C VAL A 622 13.94 -3.35 14.40
N LEU A 623 13.60 -4.33 15.24
CA LEU A 623 12.41 -4.29 16.08
C LEU A 623 12.50 -3.18 17.13
N ASP A 624 13.63 -3.08 17.84
CA ASP A 624 13.85 -2.02 18.84
C ASP A 624 13.88 -0.62 18.22
N SER A 625 14.42 -0.46 17.01
CA SER A 625 14.34 0.81 16.26
C SER A 625 12.88 1.21 15.98
N LEU A 626 12.04 0.26 15.57
CA LEU A 626 10.60 0.51 15.35
C LEU A 626 9.86 0.78 16.67
N ASN A 627 10.30 0.18 17.78
CA ASN A 627 9.75 0.43 19.12
C ASN A 627 10.08 1.84 19.62
N GLN A 628 11.31 2.31 19.42
CA GLN A 628 11.70 3.68 19.77
C GLN A 628 10.92 4.73 18.96
N LEU A 629 10.75 4.50 17.64
CA LEU A 629 9.90 5.34 16.80
C LEU A 629 8.41 5.27 17.19
N GLY A 630 7.95 4.10 17.65
CA GLY A 630 6.58 3.86 18.11
C GLY A 630 6.23 4.54 19.44
N ASN A 631 7.16 4.53 20.40
CA ASN A 631 6.96 5.08 21.75
C ASN A 631 7.06 6.62 21.81
N CYS A 632 7.46 7.28 20.73
CA CYS A 632 7.44 8.74 20.62
C CYS A 632 5.99 9.27 20.74
N ALA A 633 5.73 10.06 21.78
CA ALA A 633 4.42 10.65 22.08
C ALA A 633 4.26 12.02 21.41
N TRP A 634 3.08 12.26 20.82
CA TRP A 634 2.76 13.45 20.02
C TRP A 634 1.53 14.18 20.54
N SER A 635 1.46 15.47 20.26
CA SER A 635 0.33 16.36 20.55
C SER A 635 0.04 17.30 19.38
N ILE A 636 -1.10 17.99 19.41
CA ILE A 636 -1.53 18.93 18.37
C ILE A 636 -1.15 20.38 18.73
N ASN A 637 -0.56 21.10 17.77
CA ASN A 637 -0.47 22.57 17.83
C ASN A 637 -1.88 23.18 17.61
N LYS A 638 -2.65 23.33 18.70
CA LYS A 638 -4.07 23.71 18.65
C LYS A 638 -4.31 25.08 17.99
N PRO A 639 -3.60 26.18 18.36
CA PRO A 639 -3.79 27.47 17.70
C PRO A 639 -3.52 27.44 16.20
N LEU A 640 -2.51 26.67 15.76
CA LEU A 640 -2.23 26.51 14.34
C LEU A 640 -3.34 25.71 13.63
N LEU A 641 -3.89 24.68 14.27
CA LEU A 641 -5.03 23.92 13.75
C LEU A 641 -6.25 24.82 13.54
N ASP A 642 -6.53 25.75 14.45
CA ASP A 642 -7.65 26.68 14.34
C ASP A 642 -7.48 27.65 13.15
N ILE A 643 -6.25 28.15 12.92
CA ILE A 643 -5.92 28.96 11.74
C ILE A 643 -6.11 28.14 10.44
N ILE A 644 -5.61 26.90 10.40
CA ILE A 644 -5.70 26.03 9.22
C ILE A 644 -7.17 25.66 8.92
N ILE A 645 -7.96 25.30 9.94
CA ILE A 645 -9.40 25.01 9.81
C ILE A 645 -10.17 26.25 9.37
N SER A 646 -9.80 27.45 9.84
CA SER A 646 -10.42 28.72 9.41
C SER A 646 -10.22 28.95 7.90
N ILE A 647 -8.98 28.87 7.40
CA ILE A 647 -8.69 29.00 5.96
C ILE A 647 -9.37 27.89 5.15
N PHE A 648 -9.39 26.66 5.68
CA PHE A 648 -10.07 25.53 5.03
C PHE A 648 -11.58 25.75 4.91
N ASN A 649 -12.24 26.36 5.89
CA ASN A 649 -13.69 26.57 5.90
C ASN A 649 -14.16 27.84 5.16
N ASP A 650 -13.27 28.79 4.89
CA ASP A 650 -13.48 29.81 3.86
C ASP A 650 -13.09 29.25 2.47
N LYS A 651 -12.22 29.93 1.71
CA LYS A 651 -11.92 29.62 0.30
C LYS A 651 -10.69 28.74 0.10
N GLY A 652 -10.04 28.27 1.17
CA GLY A 652 -8.72 27.67 1.06
C GLY A 652 -7.64 28.69 0.65
N SER A 653 -6.48 28.20 0.25
CA SER A 653 -5.38 29.02 -0.26
C SER A 653 -4.40 28.18 -1.08
N ASP A 654 -4.42 28.36 -2.41
CA ASP A 654 -3.46 27.77 -3.34
C ASP A 654 -1.99 28.16 -3.02
N LYS A 655 -1.77 29.27 -2.29
CA LYS A 655 -0.43 29.69 -1.84
C LYS A 655 0.09 28.88 -0.63
N LEU A 656 -0.82 28.40 0.21
CA LEU A 656 -0.52 27.71 1.47
C LEU A 656 -0.84 26.20 1.42
N ASP A 657 -1.02 25.65 0.22
CA ASP A 657 -1.46 24.26 -0.06
C ASP A 657 -2.74 23.83 0.70
N ILE A 658 -3.62 24.79 1.07
CA ILE A 658 -4.92 24.50 1.69
C ILE A 658 -5.98 24.39 0.57
N PRO A 659 -6.56 23.21 0.30
CA PRO A 659 -7.38 23.02 -0.89
C PRO A 659 -8.73 23.77 -0.80
N PRO A 660 -9.11 24.54 -1.82
CA PRO A 660 -10.36 25.27 -1.86
C PRO A 660 -11.60 24.35 -1.88
N PRO A 661 -12.77 24.82 -1.40
CA PRO A 661 -14.04 24.09 -1.53
C PRO A 661 -14.49 24.01 -2.99
N LEU A 662 -15.40 23.08 -3.30
CA LEU A 662 -15.91 22.88 -4.66
C LEU A 662 -16.67 24.08 -5.25
N SER A 663 -17.06 25.08 -4.46
CA SER A 663 -17.65 26.33 -4.95
C SER A 663 -16.67 27.15 -5.81
N GLU A 664 -15.37 27.04 -5.56
CA GLU A 664 -14.31 27.70 -6.32
C GLU A 664 -13.84 26.87 -7.54
N ALA A 665 -14.49 25.74 -7.82
CA ALA A 665 -14.15 24.89 -8.97
C ALA A 665 -14.48 25.57 -10.30
N PRO A 666 -13.66 25.38 -11.35
CA PRO A 666 -13.91 26.00 -12.65
C PRO A 666 -15.26 25.53 -13.22
N LYS A 667 -16.15 26.49 -13.53
CA LYS A 667 -17.44 26.23 -14.19
C LYS A 667 -17.19 25.41 -15.45
N ILE A 668 -17.75 24.21 -15.51
CA ILE A 668 -17.61 23.32 -16.66
C ILE A 668 -18.38 23.96 -17.83
N PRO A 669 -17.73 24.30 -18.97
CA PRO A 669 -18.44 24.92 -20.09
C PRO A 669 -19.56 24.02 -20.61
N HIS A 670 -20.74 24.60 -20.85
CA HIS A 670 -21.82 23.92 -21.55
C HIS A 670 -21.84 24.40 -23.00
N PHE A 671 -21.64 23.48 -23.93
CA PHE A 671 -21.77 23.73 -25.37
C PHE A 671 -22.51 22.56 -26.02
N ASN A 672 -23.31 22.86 -27.05
CA ASN A 672 -23.97 21.83 -27.85
C ASN A 672 -23.00 21.32 -28.94
N PRO A 673 -22.56 20.04 -28.92
CA PRO A 673 -21.65 19.52 -29.94
C PRO A 673 -22.26 19.49 -31.36
N ASN A 674 -23.59 19.47 -31.44
CA ASN A 674 -24.36 19.38 -32.68
C ASN A 674 -24.71 20.76 -33.26
N ASP A 675 -24.36 21.85 -32.58
CA ASP A 675 -24.61 23.21 -33.05
C ASP A 675 -23.86 23.49 -34.37
N PRO A 676 -24.53 23.93 -35.45
CA PRO A 676 -23.86 24.22 -36.73
C PRO A 676 -22.99 25.49 -36.70
N ALA A 677 -23.13 26.37 -35.70
CA ALA A 677 -22.40 27.64 -35.64
C ALA A 677 -20.90 27.49 -35.31
N TYR A 678 -20.49 26.38 -34.70
CA TYR A 678 -19.08 26.15 -34.33
C TYR A 678 -18.32 25.31 -35.37
N THR A 679 -17.11 25.75 -35.72
CA THR A 679 -16.18 24.99 -36.54
C THR A 679 -15.67 23.73 -35.82
N ALA A 680 -15.10 22.80 -36.58
CA ALA A 680 -14.44 21.61 -36.02
C ALA A 680 -13.27 21.96 -35.08
N SER A 681 -12.62 23.12 -35.26
CA SER A 681 -11.54 23.59 -34.38
C SER A 681 -12.07 24.06 -33.03
N GLU A 682 -13.13 24.89 -33.03
CA GLU A 682 -13.77 25.39 -31.80
C GLU A 682 -14.42 24.25 -31.01
N LYS A 683 -15.10 23.32 -31.69
CA LYS A 683 -15.63 22.09 -31.06
C LYS A 683 -14.52 21.25 -30.42
N ALA A 684 -13.32 21.23 -31.00
CA ALA A 684 -12.16 20.58 -30.40
C ALA A 684 -11.57 21.38 -29.22
N HIS A 685 -11.60 22.72 -29.27
CA HIS A 685 -11.18 23.60 -28.18
C HIS A 685 -12.11 23.45 -26.96
N MET A 686 -13.41 23.69 -27.13
CA MET A 686 -14.42 23.58 -26.07
C MET A 686 -14.43 22.17 -25.43
N LYS A 687 -14.21 21.12 -26.23
CA LYS A 687 -14.05 19.75 -25.73
C LYS A 687 -12.81 19.57 -24.85
N ARG A 688 -11.68 20.23 -25.17
CA ARG A 688 -10.48 20.24 -24.30
C ARG A 688 -10.76 21.03 -23.02
N GLU A 689 -11.43 22.16 -23.09
CA GLU A 689 -11.80 22.98 -21.93
C GLU A 689 -12.72 22.22 -20.96
N VAL A 690 -13.75 21.54 -21.47
CA VAL A 690 -14.63 20.67 -20.66
C VAL A 690 -13.85 19.52 -20.01
N ILE A 691 -12.88 18.93 -20.71
CA ILE A 691 -12.00 17.89 -20.14
C ILE A 691 -11.10 18.49 -19.05
N ASN A 692 -10.50 19.66 -19.27
CA ASN A 692 -9.61 20.33 -18.33
C ASN A 692 -10.35 20.81 -17.07
N ALA A 693 -11.54 21.39 -17.21
CA ALA A 693 -12.38 21.82 -16.10
C ALA A 693 -12.83 20.64 -15.24
N ARG A 694 -13.27 19.54 -15.87
CA ARG A 694 -13.59 18.27 -15.17
C ARG A 694 -12.39 17.67 -14.46
N LYS A 695 -11.20 17.72 -15.10
CA LYS A 695 -9.94 17.28 -14.50
C LYS A 695 -9.60 18.12 -13.25
N LYS A 696 -9.55 19.45 -13.36
CA LYS A 696 -9.25 20.33 -12.20
C LYS A 696 -10.28 20.15 -11.08
N CYS A 697 -11.57 20.09 -11.38
CA CYS A 697 -12.61 19.82 -10.38
C CYS A 697 -12.41 18.46 -9.66
N SER A 698 -12.07 17.40 -10.38
CA SER A 698 -11.74 16.10 -9.77
C SER A 698 -10.45 16.15 -8.92
N GLU A 699 -9.43 16.88 -9.35
CA GLU A 699 -8.17 17.04 -8.60
C GLU A 699 -8.39 17.87 -7.31
N MET A 700 -9.18 18.96 -7.39
CA MET A 700 -9.61 19.74 -6.22
C MET A 700 -10.39 18.88 -5.22
N HIS A 701 -11.38 18.09 -5.68
CA HIS A 701 -12.13 17.19 -4.79
C HIS A 701 -11.21 16.20 -4.06
N SER A 702 -10.26 15.58 -4.78
CA SER A 702 -9.32 14.63 -4.18
C SER A 702 -8.43 15.27 -3.11
N LEU A 703 -7.90 16.46 -3.36
CA LEU A 703 -7.09 17.20 -2.39
C LEU A 703 -7.93 17.68 -1.19
N ARG A 704 -9.15 18.17 -1.44
CA ARG A 704 -10.11 18.60 -0.41
C ARG A 704 -10.45 17.45 0.55
N MET A 705 -10.74 16.25 0.04
CA MET A 705 -11.05 15.09 0.86
C MET A 705 -9.84 14.55 1.64
N ASP A 706 -8.65 14.50 1.02
CA ASP A 706 -7.39 14.13 1.70
C ASP A 706 -7.08 15.08 2.87
N SER A 707 -7.26 16.39 2.67
CA SER A 707 -7.10 17.39 3.73
C SER A 707 -8.23 17.34 4.77
N LEU A 708 -9.47 17.08 4.34
CA LEU A 708 -10.60 16.90 5.26
C LEU A 708 -10.35 15.77 6.26
N TYR A 709 -9.89 14.61 5.79
CA TYR A 709 -9.59 13.48 6.66
C TYR A 709 -8.43 13.79 7.61
N LYS A 710 -7.36 14.43 7.11
CA LYS A 710 -6.21 14.86 7.94
C LYS A 710 -6.61 15.83 9.04
N LEU A 711 -7.35 16.89 8.70
CA LEU A 711 -7.76 17.92 9.65
C LEU A 711 -8.84 17.42 10.61
N SER A 712 -9.74 16.54 10.18
CA SER A 712 -10.73 15.90 11.06
C SER A 712 -10.07 14.96 12.08
N ILE A 713 -9.09 14.15 11.65
CA ILE A 713 -8.29 13.35 12.58
C ILE A 713 -7.48 14.25 13.51
N ALA A 714 -6.80 15.29 13.01
CA ALA A 714 -6.07 16.25 13.85
C ALA A 714 -6.98 16.94 14.89
N ASN A 715 -8.21 17.29 14.52
CA ASN A 715 -9.19 17.90 15.42
C ASN A 715 -9.76 16.91 16.44
N HIS A 716 -9.96 15.65 16.06
CA HIS A 716 -10.34 14.59 17.01
C HIS A 716 -9.22 14.32 18.04
N MET A 717 -7.95 14.38 17.62
CA MET A 717 -6.79 14.23 18.50
C MET A 717 -6.37 15.54 19.20
N ARG A 718 -7.10 16.65 19.04
CA ARG A 718 -6.75 18.01 19.52
C ARG A 718 -6.31 18.04 20.98
N ASP A 719 -7.10 17.40 21.84
CA ASP A 719 -6.91 17.40 23.29
C ASP A 719 -6.33 16.08 23.81
N GLN A 720 -5.76 15.29 22.91
CA GLN A 720 -5.14 13.99 23.21
C GLN A 720 -3.63 14.04 23.02
N ILE A 721 -2.94 13.23 23.83
CA ILE A 721 -1.59 12.76 23.54
C ILE A 721 -1.71 11.37 22.90
N PHE A 722 -0.95 11.13 21.85
CA PHE A 722 -1.08 9.94 21.00
C PHE A 722 0.24 9.45 20.40
N TRP A 723 0.23 8.23 19.88
CA TRP A 723 1.39 7.52 19.37
C TRP A 723 1.22 7.05 17.93
N PHE A 724 2.34 7.00 17.21
CA PHE A 724 2.41 6.46 15.85
C PHE A 724 3.14 5.11 15.86
N PRO A 725 2.45 3.96 15.93
CA PRO A 725 3.11 2.67 15.68
C PRO A 725 3.76 2.67 14.30
N HIS A 726 4.97 2.13 14.20
CA HIS A 726 5.76 2.08 12.96
C HIS A 726 5.90 0.65 12.41
N ASN A 727 6.06 0.55 11.09
CA ASN A 727 6.54 -0.62 10.38
C ASN A 727 7.48 -0.18 9.24
N MET A 728 7.97 -1.11 8.40
CA MET A 728 8.96 -0.81 7.35
C MET A 728 8.53 -1.23 5.94
N ASP A 729 9.16 -0.70 4.89
CA ASP A 729 9.07 -1.24 3.52
C ASP A 729 10.08 -2.38 3.27
N PHE A 730 10.04 -2.96 2.07
CA PHE A 730 10.95 -4.04 1.66
C PHE A 730 12.45 -3.67 1.62
N ARG A 731 12.79 -2.40 1.86
CA ARG A 731 14.16 -1.87 1.89
C ARG A 731 14.59 -1.47 3.30
N GLY A 732 13.75 -1.69 4.31
CA GLY A 732 14.00 -1.27 5.69
C GLY A 732 13.69 0.19 6.01
N ARG A 733 13.04 0.95 5.10
CA ARG A 733 12.62 2.33 5.42
C ARG A 733 11.40 2.30 6.33
N THR A 734 11.39 3.09 7.39
CA THR A 734 10.33 3.12 8.40
C THR A 734 9.19 4.08 8.03
N TYR A 735 7.96 3.74 8.42
CA TYR A 735 6.74 4.51 8.14
C TYR A 735 5.70 4.33 9.28
N PRO A 736 5.03 5.41 9.73
CA PRO A 736 3.85 5.32 10.59
C PRO A 736 2.73 4.47 9.98
N CYS A 737 2.14 3.57 10.75
CA CYS A 737 1.02 2.73 10.31
C CYS A 737 -0.28 3.55 10.02
N PRO A 738 -0.68 4.55 10.83
CA PRO A 738 -1.80 5.44 10.51
C PRO A 738 -1.54 6.23 9.21
N PRO A 739 -2.35 6.07 8.15
CA PRO A 739 -1.96 6.46 6.79
C PRO A 739 -2.23 7.93 6.44
N TYR A 740 -3.25 8.58 7.04
CA TYR A 740 -3.67 9.92 6.65
C TYR A 740 -2.92 11.03 7.39
N PHE A 741 -3.01 11.06 8.73
CA PHE A 741 -2.41 12.08 9.58
C PHE A 741 -1.19 11.49 10.30
N ASN A 742 0.03 11.92 9.93
CA ASN A 742 1.29 11.54 10.56
C ASN A 742 2.44 12.48 10.15
N HIS A 743 3.56 12.44 10.87
CA HIS A 743 4.71 13.34 10.69
C HIS A 743 5.50 13.15 9.38
N LEU A 744 5.23 12.10 8.57
CA LEU A 744 5.79 11.97 7.21
C LEU A 744 5.00 12.77 6.17
N GLY A 745 3.84 13.34 6.53
CA GLY A 745 2.93 14.09 5.67
C GLY A 745 3.47 15.42 5.12
N SER A 746 2.55 16.26 4.63
CA SER A 746 2.84 17.61 4.10
C SER A 746 3.28 18.59 5.20
N ASP A 747 3.77 19.76 4.80
CA ASP A 747 4.10 20.89 5.67
C ASP A 747 3.00 21.17 6.71
N VAL A 748 1.75 21.32 6.26
CA VAL A 748 0.54 21.40 7.10
C VAL A 748 0.50 20.30 8.18
N THR A 749 0.76 19.04 7.79
CA THR A 749 0.66 17.88 8.69
C THR A 749 1.80 17.88 9.73
N ARG A 750 2.99 18.36 9.36
CA ARG A 750 4.16 18.45 10.24
C ARG A 750 4.05 19.60 11.21
N ALA A 751 3.63 20.77 10.74
CA ALA A 751 3.48 21.97 11.54
C ALA A 751 2.46 21.83 12.68
N LEU A 752 1.45 20.99 12.47
CA LEU A 752 0.42 20.58 13.44
C LEU A 752 0.93 19.64 14.53
N LEU A 753 2.08 18.99 14.35
CA LEU A 753 2.56 17.91 15.22
C LEU A 753 3.73 18.39 16.10
N LEU A 754 3.51 18.34 17.41
CA LEU A 754 4.50 18.65 18.44
C LEU A 754 4.84 17.39 19.23
N PHE A 755 6.02 17.37 19.87
CA PHE A 755 6.30 16.33 20.88
C PHE A 755 5.41 16.56 22.11
N ALA A 756 4.77 15.51 22.61
CA ALA A 756 3.95 15.62 23.81
C ALA A 756 4.81 15.92 25.06
N GLU A 757 5.97 15.27 25.16
CA GLU A 757 6.98 15.60 26.17
C GLU A 757 7.87 16.75 25.66
N GLY A 758 7.87 17.88 26.38
CA GLY A 758 8.74 19.01 26.10
C GLY A 758 10.08 18.92 26.84
N LYS A 759 11.11 19.62 26.34
CA LYS A 759 12.44 19.69 26.98
C LYS A 759 12.88 21.15 27.16
N PRO A 760 13.62 21.50 28.23
CA PRO A 760 14.20 22.83 28.38
C PRO A 760 15.20 23.12 27.25
N LEU A 761 15.12 24.31 26.64
CA LEU A 761 16.00 24.70 25.54
C LEU A 761 17.50 24.73 25.93
N GLY A 762 17.81 24.99 27.19
CA GLY A 762 19.18 25.15 27.67
C GLY A 762 19.92 26.30 26.97
N PRO A 763 21.26 26.33 27.03
CA PRO A 763 22.06 27.48 26.56
C PRO A 763 22.13 27.63 25.03
N LYS A 764 21.57 26.70 24.25
CA LYS A 764 21.66 26.71 22.77
C LYS A 764 20.35 26.39 22.04
N GLY A 765 19.29 25.94 22.73
CA GLY A 765 18.05 25.53 22.06
C GLY A 765 17.35 26.67 21.30
N LEU A 766 17.34 27.89 21.86
CA LEU A 766 16.78 29.06 21.18
C LEU A 766 17.55 29.38 19.87
N ASP A 767 18.87 29.21 19.86
CA ASP A 767 19.68 29.41 18.66
C ASP A 767 19.44 28.31 17.63
N TRP A 768 19.21 27.07 18.08
CA TRP A 768 18.78 25.97 17.20
C TRP A 768 17.39 26.19 16.61
N LEU A 769 16.41 26.70 17.38
CA LEU A 769 15.10 27.11 16.85
C LEU A 769 15.25 28.20 15.77
N LYS A 770 16.05 29.25 16.05
CA LYS A 770 16.34 30.33 15.09
C LYS A 770 17.01 29.83 13.80
N ILE A 771 18.00 28.93 13.93
CA ILE A 771 18.65 28.28 12.79
C ILE A 771 17.64 27.43 12.02
N HIS A 772 16.77 26.69 12.72
CA HIS A 772 15.75 25.84 12.13
C HIS A 772 14.72 26.65 11.35
N LEU A 773 14.19 27.75 11.90
CA LEU A 773 13.32 28.67 11.17
C LEU A 773 13.96 29.14 9.86
N VAL A 774 15.24 29.55 9.89
CA VAL A 774 15.95 29.95 8.66
C VAL A 774 16.08 28.79 7.67
N ASN A 775 16.23 27.54 8.12
CA ASN A 775 16.19 26.37 7.24
C ASN A 775 14.82 26.23 6.55
N LEU A 776 13.72 26.40 7.30
CA LEU A 776 12.34 26.34 6.79
C LEU A 776 12.00 27.46 5.81
N THR A 777 12.55 28.67 5.98
CA THR A 777 12.43 29.73 4.97
C THR A 777 13.02 29.36 3.61
N GLY A 778 13.90 28.35 3.57
CA GLY A 778 14.66 28.01 2.38
C GLY A 778 15.74 29.04 1.99
N LEU A 779 15.90 30.12 2.75
CA LEU A 779 16.93 31.13 2.56
C LEU A 779 18.26 30.66 3.16
N LYS A 780 19.35 31.39 2.88
CA LYS A 780 20.69 31.17 3.51
C LYS A 780 21.23 29.73 3.43
N LYS A 781 20.76 28.90 2.49
CA LYS A 781 21.18 27.49 2.29
C LYS A 781 22.71 27.34 2.16
N LYS A 782 23.39 28.27 1.47
CA LYS A 782 24.87 28.31 1.30
C LYS A 782 25.62 28.98 2.48
N SER A 783 24.93 29.43 3.52
CA SER A 783 25.54 30.06 4.69
C SER A 783 25.77 29.06 5.81
N SER A 784 26.86 29.25 6.56
CA SER A 784 27.17 28.53 7.80
C SER A 784 26.09 28.73 8.87
N LEU A 785 26.08 27.88 9.90
CA LEU A 785 25.10 27.95 11.00
C LEU A 785 25.11 29.32 11.70
N ALA A 786 26.29 29.90 11.93
CA ALA A 786 26.44 31.25 12.47
C ALA A 786 25.83 32.33 11.55
N GLY A 787 26.01 32.21 10.23
CA GLY A 787 25.39 33.12 9.26
C GLY A 787 23.87 32.98 9.18
N ARG A 788 23.33 31.78 9.43
CA ARG A 788 21.87 31.56 9.57
C ARG A 788 21.34 32.18 10.86
N LEU A 789 22.02 31.99 11.99
CA LEU A 789 21.66 32.59 13.27
C LEU A 789 21.70 34.12 13.26
N GLN A 790 22.74 34.72 12.66
CA GLN A 790 22.83 36.17 12.47
C GLN A 790 21.66 36.71 11.61
N TYR A 791 21.29 35.97 10.56
CA TYR A 791 20.14 36.33 9.73
C TYR A 791 18.82 36.23 10.52
N ALA A 792 18.61 35.16 11.30
CA ALA A 792 17.45 34.98 12.17
C ALA A 792 17.28 36.14 13.16
N ASN A 793 18.38 36.54 13.83
CA ASN A 793 18.36 37.69 14.74
C ASN A 793 18.04 39.01 14.02
N LYS A 794 18.43 39.18 12.74
CA LYS A 794 18.07 40.38 11.94
C LYS A 794 16.57 40.43 11.60
N ILE A 795 15.95 39.30 11.29
CA ILE A 795 14.51 39.22 10.92
C ILE A 795 13.57 39.08 12.13
N LEU A 796 14.09 39.06 13.37
CA LEU A 796 13.31 38.72 14.58
C LEU A 796 12.02 39.55 14.74
N LYS A 797 11.98 40.81 14.26
CA LYS A 797 10.75 41.61 14.25
C LYS A 797 9.64 41.02 13.38
N ASP A 798 9.98 40.43 12.24
CA ASP A 798 9.03 39.82 11.29
C ASP A 798 8.65 38.39 11.70
N VAL A 799 9.51 37.74 12.50
CA VAL A 799 9.22 36.48 13.20
C VAL A 799 8.16 36.70 14.29
N LEU A 800 8.31 37.72 15.12
CA LEU A 800 7.32 38.08 16.15
C LEU A 800 6.00 38.55 15.53
N ASP A 801 6.06 39.42 14.52
CA ASP A 801 4.91 39.86 13.70
C ASP A 801 4.10 38.66 13.15
N SER A 802 4.80 37.66 12.59
CA SER A 802 4.18 36.43 12.08
C SER A 802 3.54 35.57 13.17
N ALA A 803 4.05 35.62 14.41
CA ALA A 803 3.51 34.86 15.54
C ALA A 803 2.32 35.56 16.20
N ASP A 804 2.30 36.90 16.20
CA ASP A 804 1.28 37.72 16.86
C ASP A 804 0.04 37.92 15.99
N ASP A 805 0.22 38.19 14.70
CA ASP A 805 -0.86 38.38 13.73
C ASP A 805 -0.57 37.61 12.42
N PRO A 806 -0.74 36.27 12.43
CA PRO A 806 -0.37 35.43 11.30
C PRO A 806 -1.16 35.68 10.02
N LEU A 807 -2.33 36.33 10.09
CA LEU A 807 -3.23 36.52 8.95
C LEU A 807 -3.37 37.98 8.48
N ASN A 808 -3.27 38.96 9.38
CA ASN A 808 -3.45 40.38 9.06
C ASN A 808 -2.16 41.21 9.25
N GLY A 809 -1.10 40.62 9.82
CA GLY A 809 0.25 41.18 9.86
C GLY A 809 0.95 41.17 8.50
N LYS A 810 2.29 41.23 8.47
CA LYS A 810 3.05 41.33 7.20
C LYS A 810 3.01 40.08 6.32
N GLY A 811 2.47 38.96 6.83
CA GLY A 811 2.44 37.68 6.11
C GLY A 811 3.83 37.15 5.74
N TRP A 812 4.89 37.51 6.47
CA TRP A 812 6.28 37.17 6.14
C TRP A 812 6.49 35.66 5.99
N TRP A 813 5.98 34.88 6.95
CA TRP A 813 6.05 33.42 7.00
C TRP A 813 5.48 32.73 5.76
N MET A 814 4.47 33.33 5.11
CA MET A 814 3.79 32.78 3.92
C MET A 814 4.69 32.73 2.67
N ASN A 815 5.96 33.15 2.76
CA ASN A 815 6.92 33.18 1.65
C ASN A 815 8.12 32.24 1.87
N ALA A 816 8.05 31.38 2.89
CA ALA A 816 9.01 30.31 3.15
C ALA A 816 8.88 29.13 2.16
N ASP A 817 9.92 28.29 2.05
CA ASP A 817 9.85 26.99 1.37
C ASP A 817 8.84 26.04 2.07
N GLU A 818 8.73 26.12 3.41
CA GLU A 818 7.86 25.31 4.27
C GLU A 818 7.06 26.24 5.22
N PRO A 819 5.98 26.89 4.74
CA PRO A 819 5.34 28.03 5.44
C PRO A 819 4.67 27.68 6.77
N TRP A 820 3.94 26.57 6.87
CA TRP A 820 3.23 26.22 8.11
C TRP A 820 4.20 25.83 9.22
N GLN A 821 5.24 25.05 8.90
CA GLN A 821 6.33 24.76 9.85
C GLN A 821 7.03 26.07 10.25
N ALA A 822 7.24 27.01 9.32
CA ALA A 822 7.85 28.30 9.62
C ALA A 822 7.00 29.12 10.60
N LEU A 823 5.68 29.23 10.40
CA LEU A 823 4.77 29.88 11.35
C LEU A 823 4.79 29.20 12.73
N SER A 824 4.67 27.88 12.76
CA SER A 824 4.74 27.07 13.99
C SER A 824 6.05 27.33 14.77
N CYS A 825 7.17 27.46 14.06
CA CYS A 825 8.47 27.81 14.63
C CYS A 825 8.59 29.29 15.05
N CYS A 826 7.95 30.23 14.34
CA CYS A 826 7.85 31.64 14.75
C CYS A 826 7.16 31.76 16.12
N THR A 827 6.05 31.04 16.32
CA THR A 827 5.32 31.02 17.60
C THR A 827 6.18 30.45 18.73
N GLU A 828 6.90 29.34 18.50
CA GLU A 828 7.80 28.77 19.51
C GLU A 828 8.94 29.75 19.88
N ILE A 829 9.55 30.42 18.89
CA ILE A 829 10.58 31.43 19.13
C ILE A 829 10.01 32.64 19.89
N ALA A 830 8.79 33.08 19.56
CA ALA A 830 8.12 34.17 20.26
C ALA A 830 7.88 33.83 21.73
N ASN A 831 7.36 32.63 22.00
CA ASN A 831 7.13 32.11 23.35
C ASN A 831 8.45 32.02 24.14
N ALA A 832 9.49 31.44 23.55
CA ALA A 832 10.80 31.30 24.18
C ALA A 832 11.45 32.66 24.50
N VAL A 833 11.44 33.61 23.57
CA VAL A 833 12.02 34.96 23.73
C VAL A 833 11.24 35.82 24.74
N ARG A 834 9.94 35.57 24.92
CA ARG A 834 9.08 36.26 25.90
C ARG A 834 9.08 35.62 27.29
N SER A 835 9.64 34.42 27.43
CA SER A 835 9.76 33.76 28.73
C SER A 835 10.79 34.47 29.64
N PRO A 836 10.66 34.39 30.97
CA PRO A 836 11.59 35.04 31.90
C PRO A 836 13.05 34.56 31.80
N ASP A 837 13.25 33.33 31.34
CA ASP A 837 14.55 32.72 31.05
C ASP A 837 14.40 31.77 29.85
N PRO A 838 14.83 32.19 28.64
CA PRO A 838 14.72 31.37 27.43
C PRO A 838 15.51 30.05 27.49
N THR A 839 16.45 29.88 28.43
CA THR A 839 17.17 28.61 28.62
C THR A 839 16.34 27.59 29.41
N ARG A 840 15.37 28.06 30.20
CA ARG A 840 14.44 27.24 30.98
C ARG A 840 13.07 27.08 30.34
N PHE A 841 12.80 27.77 29.23
CA PHE A 841 11.60 27.54 28.42
C PHE A 841 11.53 26.07 27.97
N ILE A 842 10.41 25.42 28.27
CA ILE A 842 10.11 24.05 27.86
C ILE A 842 9.56 24.08 26.44
N SER A 843 10.34 23.59 25.48
CA SER A 843 9.99 23.55 24.07
C SER A 843 9.47 22.16 23.67
N HIS A 844 8.43 22.16 22.85
CA HIS A 844 7.79 20.97 22.29
C HIS A 844 8.02 20.84 20.76
N PHE A 845 8.63 21.85 20.15
CA PHE A 845 8.81 21.96 18.70
C PHE A 845 9.92 21.04 18.15
N PRO A 846 9.63 20.15 17.18
CA PRO A 846 10.64 19.28 16.57
C PRO A 846 11.67 20.03 15.70
N VAL A 847 12.95 19.99 16.08
CA VAL A 847 14.06 20.58 15.30
C VAL A 847 14.66 19.55 14.34
N HIS A 848 14.32 19.65 13.05
CA HIS A 848 14.87 18.77 12.02
C HIS A 848 16.35 19.07 11.67
N GLN A 849 17.13 18.02 11.42
CA GLN A 849 18.41 18.01 10.70
C GLN A 849 18.32 16.96 9.59
N ASP A 850 18.91 17.22 8.42
CA ASP A 850 18.84 16.33 7.23
C ASP A 850 20.17 16.32 6.46
N GLY A 851 20.44 15.21 5.76
CA GLY A 851 21.63 15.02 4.95
C GLY A 851 21.52 15.70 3.58
N SER A 852 22.63 16.19 3.04
CA SER A 852 22.63 16.82 1.71
C SER A 852 22.65 15.76 0.61
N CYS A 853 21.48 15.15 0.38
CA CYS A 853 21.27 13.98 -0.49
C CYS A 853 21.93 12.71 0.07
N ASN A 854 21.33 12.10 1.09
CA ASN A 854 21.86 10.93 1.81
C ASN A 854 22.24 9.78 0.87
N GLY A 855 21.51 9.56 -0.24
CA GLY A 855 21.90 8.58 -1.26
C GLY A 855 23.30 8.82 -1.85
N LEU A 856 23.64 10.08 -2.19
CA LEU A 856 24.99 10.44 -2.64
C LEU A 856 26.00 10.43 -1.49
N GLN A 857 25.59 10.75 -0.25
CA GLN A 857 26.45 10.57 0.93
C GLN A 857 26.86 9.09 1.09
N HIS A 858 25.91 8.15 1.01
CA HIS A 858 26.23 6.72 1.08
C HIS A 858 27.11 6.26 -0.08
N TYR A 859 26.86 6.67 -1.32
CA TYR A 859 27.74 6.32 -2.44
C TYR A 859 29.16 6.90 -2.29
N ALA A 860 29.30 8.16 -1.86
CA ALA A 860 30.62 8.77 -1.62
C ALA A 860 31.37 8.09 -0.47
N ALA A 861 30.67 7.67 0.58
CA ALA A 861 31.25 6.90 1.69
C ALA A 861 31.68 5.48 1.27
N LEU A 862 30.89 4.80 0.43
CA LEU A 862 31.20 3.48 -0.11
C LEU A 862 32.41 3.52 -1.06
N GLY A 863 32.41 4.46 -2.02
CA GLY A 863 33.48 4.61 -3.00
C GLY A 863 34.71 5.38 -2.50
N ARG A 864 34.67 5.92 -1.27
CA ARG A 864 35.69 6.82 -0.70
C ARG A 864 36.01 8.03 -1.61
N ASP A 865 35.02 8.46 -2.39
CA ASP A 865 35.11 9.53 -3.39
C ASP A 865 35.22 10.89 -2.68
N VAL A 866 36.42 11.49 -2.67
CA VAL A 866 36.69 12.75 -1.94
C VAL A 866 35.94 13.95 -2.56
N ILE A 867 35.78 13.99 -3.88
CA ILE A 867 35.07 15.08 -4.59
C ILE A 867 33.57 14.96 -4.31
N GLY A 868 33.04 13.75 -4.42
CA GLY A 868 31.67 13.43 -4.03
C GLY A 868 31.40 13.75 -2.57
N ALA A 869 32.24 13.26 -1.65
CA ALA A 869 32.15 13.44 -0.20
C ALA A 869 32.16 14.92 0.21
N THR A 870 33.01 15.73 -0.42
CA THR A 870 33.04 17.18 -0.22
C THR A 870 31.72 17.81 -0.69
N SER A 871 31.27 17.48 -1.91
CA SER A 871 30.04 18.00 -2.51
C SER A 871 28.75 17.74 -1.70
N VAL A 872 28.78 16.73 -0.82
CA VAL A 872 27.63 16.30 0.01
C VAL A 872 27.85 16.43 1.52
N ASN A 873 28.87 17.19 1.94
CA ASN A 873 29.17 17.51 3.35
C ASN A 873 29.54 16.30 4.24
N LEU A 874 30.25 15.31 3.69
CA LEU A 874 30.96 14.31 4.51
C LEU A 874 32.36 14.79 4.93
N MET A 875 33.00 15.63 4.11
CA MET A 875 34.21 16.34 4.53
C MET A 875 33.84 17.59 5.35
N PRO A 876 34.55 17.90 6.45
CA PRO A 876 34.35 19.15 7.19
C PRO A 876 34.62 20.38 6.31
N CYS A 877 33.71 21.36 6.35
CA CYS A 877 33.78 22.60 5.58
C CYS A 877 33.17 23.76 6.40
N ASP A 878 33.75 24.96 6.34
CA ASP A 878 33.23 26.15 7.05
C ASP A 878 31.85 26.60 6.55
N VAL A 879 31.54 26.31 5.29
CA VAL A 879 30.27 26.58 4.64
C VAL A 879 29.70 25.30 4.00
N PRO A 880 28.36 25.12 4.04
CA PRO A 880 27.72 23.93 3.51
C PRO A 880 27.80 23.89 1.97
N GLN A 881 28.33 22.79 1.47
CA GLN A 881 28.39 22.46 0.05
C GLN A 881 27.01 22.08 -0.48
N ASP A 882 26.74 22.45 -1.73
CA ASP A 882 25.43 22.35 -2.35
C ASP A 882 25.53 21.66 -3.71
N VAL A 883 25.61 20.33 -3.72
CA VAL A 883 25.65 19.48 -4.92
C VAL A 883 24.64 19.91 -6.01
N TYR A 884 23.45 20.37 -5.61
CA TYR A 884 22.42 20.82 -6.53
C TYR A 884 22.78 22.12 -7.29
N SER A 885 23.61 22.99 -6.70
CA SER A 885 24.21 24.13 -7.40
C SER A 885 25.36 23.69 -8.30
N GLY A 886 26.22 22.78 -7.85
CA GLY A 886 27.33 22.26 -8.65
C GLY A 886 26.86 21.60 -9.94
N VAL A 887 25.88 20.69 -9.84
CA VAL A 887 25.26 20.06 -11.02
C VAL A 887 24.53 21.08 -11.89
N ALA A 888 23.90 22.12 -11.32
CA ALA A 888 23.27 23.17 -12.12
C ALA A 888 24.30 23.96 -12.95
N GLN A 889 25.44 24.32 -12.35
CA GLN A 889 26.53 24.99 -13.05
C GLN A 889 27.12 24.08 -14.15
N GLN A 890 27.39 22.81 -13.84
CA GLN A 890 27.95 21.88 -14.82
C GLN A 890 27.03 21.68 -16.05
N VAL A 891 25.71 21.70 -15.81
CA VAL A 891 24.69 21.60 -16.86
C VAL A 891 24.54 22.90 -17.67
N GLU A 892 24.79 24.06 -17.07
CA GLU A 892 24.92 25.34 -17.79
C GLU A 892 26.18 25.41 -18.66
N GLU A 893 27.32 24.90 -18.18
CA GLU A 893 28.56 24.80 -18.97
C GLU A 893 28.39 23.90 -20.21
N PHE A 894 27.67 22.78 -20.09
CA PHE A 894 27.29 21.97 -21.24
C PHE A 894 26.32 22.69 -22.18
N ARG A 895 25.31 23.40 -21.63
CA ARG A 895 24.36 24.19 -22.42
C ARG A 895 25.06 25.29 -23.23
N ALA A 896 25.97 26.04 -22.62
CA ALA A 896 26.73 27.07 -23.31
C ALA A 896 27.55 26.50 -24.49
N ARG A 897 28.21 25.35 -24.27
CA ARG A 897 28.98 24.63 -25.31
C ARG A 897 28.08 24.15 -26.46
N ASP A 898 26.94 23.55 -26.16
CA ASP A 898 25.99 23.09 -27.17
C ASP A 898 25.29 24.25 -27.90
N ALA A 899 25.05 25.37 -27.23
CA ALA A 899 24.50 26.59 -27.82
C ALA A 899 25.47 27.24 -28.82
N GLN A 900 26.77 27.26 -28.51
CA GLN A 900 27.85 27.65 -29.42
C GLN A 900 27.94 26.70 -30.63
N ASN A 901 27.75 25.39 -30.42
CA ASN A 901 27.63 24.39 -31.48
C ASN A 901 26.31 24.47 -32.30
N GLY A 902 25.52 25.53 -32.14
CA GLY A 902 24.30 25.78 -32.91
C GLY A 902 23.06 25.00 -32.46
N MET A 903 23.08 24.34 -31.28
CA MET A 903 21.96 23.55 -30.81
C MET A 903 20.83 24.44 -30.26
N LYS A 904 19.78 24.63 -31.07
CA LYS A 904 18.63 25.50 -30.75
C LYS A 904 18.03 25.32 -29.35
N VAL A 905 17.87 24.07 -28.87
CA VAL A 905 17.31 23.80 -27.54
C VAL A 905 18.23 24.28 -26.40
N ALA A 906 19.55 24.28 -26.61
CA ALA A 906 20.52 24.81 -25.66
C ALA A 906 20.56 26.36 -25.69
N GLN A 907 20.28 26.97 -26.84
CA GLN A 907 20.10 28.43 -26.96
C GLN A 907 18.83 28.88 -26.22
N VAL A 908 17.70 28.20 -26.43
CA VAL A 908 16.42 28.48 -25.73
C VAL A 908 16.49 28.26 -24.20
N LEU A 909 17.47 27.52 -23.71
CA LEU A 909 17.67 27.23 -22.28
C LEU A 909 18.55 28.25 -21.53
N GLU A 910 19.06 29.28 -22.21
CA GLU A 910 19.90 30.32 -21.61
C GLU A 910 19.20 31.02 -20.43
N GLY A 911 19.88 31.10 -19.29
CA GLY A 911 19.32 31.70 -18.05
C GLY A 911 18.29 30.84 -17.30
N PHE A 912 17.75 29.79 -17.90
CA PHE A 912 16.71 28.94 -17.29
C PHE A 912 17.24 27.76 -16.46
N ILE A 913 18.55 27.48 -16.53
CA ILE A 913 19.19 26.40 -15.77
C ILE A 913 19.40 26.84 -14.33
N SER A 914 18.56 26.34 -13.43
CA SER A 914 18.59 26.69 -12.00
C SER A 914 18.57 25.49 -11.07
N ARG A 915 19.02 25.71 -9.83
CA ARG A 915 18.94 24.72 -8.74
C ARG A 915 17.53 24.13 -8.58
N LYS A 916 16.47 24.93 -8.74
CA LYS A 916 15.06 24.47 -8.62
C LYS A 916 14.68 23.47 -9.73
N VAL A 917 15.23 23.64 -10.93
CA VAL A 917 14.99 22.74 -12.08
C VAL A 917 15.71 21.40 -11.89
N VAL A 918 16.98 21.40 -11.48
CA VAL A 918 17.77 20.16 -11.37
C VAL A 918 17.60 19.39 -10.04
N LYS A 919 17.24 20.05 -8.92
CA LYS A 919 17.22 19.45 -7.56
C LYS A 919 16.51 18.09 -7.53
N GLN A 920 15.28 18.01 -8.06
CA GLN A 920 14.47 16.81 -7.93
C GLN A 920 15.06 15.61 -8.67
N THR A 921 15.66 15.83 -9.84
CA THR A 921 16.31 14.75 -10.61
C THR A 921 17.60 14.30 -9.95
N VAL A 922 18.48 15.22 -9.56
CA VAL A 922 19.69 14.89 -8.78
C VAL A 922 19.35 14.07 -7.52
N MET A 923 18.35 14.53 -6.76
CA MET A 923 17.90 13.87 -5.53
C MET A 923 17.30 12.48 -5.73
N THR A 924 16.83 12.14 -6.94
CA THR A 924 16.07 10.89 -7.18
C THR A 924 16.73 9.90 -8.13
N VAL A 925 17.77 10.29 -8.88
CA VAL A 925 18.61 9.36 -9.66
C VAL A 925 19.20 8.27 -8.77
N VAL A 926 19.74 8.64 -7.60
CA VAL A 926 20.26 7.68 -6.59
C VAL A 926 19.20 6.75 -5.98
N TYR A 927 17.91 7.01 -6.21
CA TYR A 927 16.79 6.15 -5.80
C TYR A 927 16.13 5.43 -6.99
N GLY A 928 16.84 5.32 -8.12
CA GLY A 928 16.44 4.53 -9.29
C GLY A 928 15.61 5.28 -10.33
N VAL A 929 15.52 6.62 -10.28
CA VAL A 929 14.80 7.37 -11.32
C VAL A 929 15.56 7.31 -12.65
N THR A 930 14.91 6.71 -13.64
CA THR A 930 15.43 6.66 -15.02
C THR A 930 15.31 8.02 -15.73
N ARG A 931 16.02 8.18 -16.85
CA ARG A 931 15.92 9.37 -17.73
C ARG A 931 14.48 9.73 -18.12
N PHE A 932 13.54 8.78 -18.17
CA PHE A 932 12.13 9.09 -18.43
C PHE A 932 11.45 9.79 -17.24
N GLY A 933 11.72 9.33 -16.02
CA GLY A 933 11.20 9.96 -14.80
C GLY A 933 11.83 11.33 -14.53
N GLY A 934 13.15 11.44 -14.71
CA GLY A 934 13.86 12.73 -14.60
C GLY A 934 13.33 13.77 -15.60
N ARG A 935 13.05 13.35 -16.85
CA ARG A 935 12.45 14.22 -17.87
C ARG A 935 11.10 14.79 -17.42
N LEU A 936 10.25 13.97 -16.78
CA LEU A 936 8.94 14.41 -16.27
C LEU A 936 9.05 15.39 -15.09
N GLN A 937 10.06 15.23 -14.23
CA GLN A 937 10.32 16.17 -13.13
C GLN A 937 10.78 17.53 -13.66
N ILE A 938 11.74 17.53 -14.59
CA ILE A 938 12.25 18.75 -15.25
C ILE A 938 11.14 19.41 -16.08
N GLU A 939 10.33 18.62 -16.81
CA GLU A 939 9.13 19.13 -17.50
C GLU A 939 8.16 19.85 -16.56
N LYS A 940 7.93 19.32 -15.35
CA LYS A 940 7.09 20.01 -14.35
C LYS A 940 7.71 21.35 -13.94
N ARG A 941 9.00 21.35 -13.62
CA ARG A 941 9.72 22.56 -13.17
C ARG A 941 9.83 23.64 -14.26
N LEU A 942 9.98 23.27 -15.54
CA LEU A 942 9.96 24.22 -16.66
C LEU A 942 8.56 24.81 -16.91
N LYS A 943 7.48 24.04 -16.67
CA LYS A 943 6.10 24.54 -16.79
C LYS A 943 5.76 25.62 -15.76
N GLU A 944 6.43 25.59 -14.62
CA GLU A 944 6.31 26.54 -13.49
C GLU A 944 7.14 27.83 -13.66
N ILE A 945 7.82 28.02 -14.80
CA ILE A 945 8.53 29.26 -15.16
C ILE A 945 7.73 29.93 -16.28
N ASP A 946 7.20 31.13 -16.08
CA ASP A 946 6.25 31.74 -17.01
C ASP A 946 6.91 32.46 -18.17
N GLU A 947 8.15 32.88 -17.99
CA GLU A 947 9.04 33.42 -19.01
C GLU A 947 9.58 32.34 -19.95
N PHE A 948 9.48 31.05 -19.59
CA PHE A 948 10.02 29.96 -20.38
C PHE A 948 9.12 29.60 -21.59
N PRO A 949 9.66 29.53 -22.82
CA PRO A 949 8.89 29.16 -24.02
C PRO A 949 8.20 27.79 -23.90
N LYS A 950 6.89 27.81 -23.61
CA LYS A 950 6.12 26.62 -23.21
C LYS A 950 6.11 25.51 -24.27
N ASP A 951 6.24 25.84 -25.56
CA ASP A 951 6.33 24.88 -26.67
C ASP A 951 7.61 24.03 -26.64
N HIS A 952 8.74 24.61 -26.21
CA HIS A 952 10.04 23.91 -26.16
C HIS A 952 10.20 23.02 -24.91
N VAL A 953 9.26 23.02 -23.96
CA VAL A 953 9.33 22.28 -22.69
C VAL A 953 9.65 20.79 -22.89
N TRP A 954 9.09 20.15 -23.91
CA TRP A 954 9.34 18.72 -24.15
C TRP A 954 10.77 18.44 -24.62
N GLU A 955 11.29 19.26 -25.54
CA GLU A 955 12.66 19.15 -26.05
C GLU A 955 13.68 19.54 -24.97
N ALA A 956 13.44 20.65 -24.28
CA ALA A 956 14.28 21.18 -23.21
C ALA A 956 14.39 20.20 -22.03
N SER A 957 13.27 19.60 -21.59
CA SER A 957 13.31 18.56 -20.56
C SER A 957 14.06 17.30 -21.01
N GLN A 958 13.99 16.94 -22.29
CA GLN A 958 14.76 15.82 -22.86
C GLN A 958 16.26 16.14 -23.01
N TYR A 959 16.63 17.40 -23.26
CA TYR A 959 18.01 17.86 -23.26
C TYR A 959 18.59 17.88 -21.83
N LEU A 960 17.96 18.62 -20.92
CA LEU A 960 18.44 18.78 -19.54
C LEU A 960 18.58 17.46 -18.79
N VAL A 961 17.66 16.49 -18.96
CA VAL A 961 17.80 15.18 -18.29
C VAL A 961 19.01 14.39 -18.80
N ARG A 962 19.50 14.64 -20.03
CA ARG A 962 20.76 14.03 -20.50
C ARG A 962 21.94 14.72 -19.80
N MET A 963 21.96 16.04 -19.79
CA MET A 963 23.03 16.83 -19.19
C MET A 963 23.17 16.60 -17.68
N VAL A 964 22.06 16.55 -16.94
CA VAL A 964 22.07 16.22 -15.50
C VAL A 964 22.66 14.82 -15.25
N PHE A 965 22.35 13.84 -16.10
CA PHE A 965 22.93 12.50 -15.99
C PHE A 965 24.41 12.44 -16.39
N SER A 966 24.88 13.31 -17.31
CA SER A 966 26.31 13.43 -17.63
C SER A 966 27.07 14.10 -16.49
N GLY A 967 26.59 15.24 -15.98
CA GLY A 967 27.23 15.98 -14.89
C GLY A 967 27.35 15.14 -13.61
N LEU A 968 26.34 14.34 -13.28
CA LEU A 968 26.44 13.37 -12.17
C LEU A 968 27.48 12.27 -12.39
N LYS A 969 27.72 11.84 -13.64
CA LYS A 969 28.75 10.85 -13.97
C LYS A 969 30.17 11.42 -13.97
N GLU A 970 30.32 12.72 -14.23
CA GLU A 970 31.61 13.42 -14.17
C GLU A 970 31.95 13.86 -12.74
N MET A 971 30.98 14.34 -11.96
CA MET A 971 31.17 14.76 -10.56
C MET A 971 31.34 13.63 -9.54
N PHE A 972 30.89 12.40 -9.85
CA PHE A 972 30.87 11.28 -8.91
C PHE A 972 31.33 9.97 -9.58
N THR A 973 32.61 9.87 -9.92
CA THR A 973 33.18 8.71 -10.63
C THR A 973 33.05 7.42 -9.82
N GLY A 974 33.39 7.44 -8.53
CA GLY A 974 33.24 6.26 -7.65
C GLY A 974 31.78 5.83 -7.46
N THR A 975 30.84 6.78 -7.48
CA THR A 975 29.39 6.47 -7.48
C THR A 975 28.98 5.78 -8.78
N ARG A 976 29.50 6.26 -9.93
CA ARG A 976 29.24 5.66 -11.24
C ARG A 976 29.78 4.24 -11.31
N GLU A 977 31.01 4.00 -10.84
CA GLU A 977 31.63 2.68 -10.82
C GLU A 977 30.79 1.69 -10.00
N ILE A 978 30.40 2.05 -8.78
CA ILE A 978 29.51 1.21 -7.94
C ILE A 978 28.15 0.94 -8.62
N GLN A 979 27.64 1.86 -9.43
CA GLN A 979 26.40 1.67 -10.21
C GLN A 979 26.58 0.89 -11.53
N GLU A 980 27.81 0.71 -12.00
CA GLU A 980 28.15 0.02 -13.27
C GLU A 980 28.83 -1.34 -13.03
N VAL A 981 29.10 -1.74 -11.78
CA VAL A 981 29.47 -3.12 -11.43
C VAL A 981 28.29 -4.05 -11.71
N GLU A 982 28.37 -4.79 -12.81
CA GLU A 982 27.58 -6.02 -12.99
C GLU A 982 28.06 -7.08 -11.98
N PRO A 983 27.16 -7.90 -11.41
CA PRO A 983 27.57 -9.03 -10.60
C PRO A 983 28.38 -10.00 -11.48
N SER A 984 29.62 -10.28 -11.09
CA SER A 984 30.44 -11.29 -11.77
C SER A 984 29.78 -12.67 -11.64
N PRO A 985 29.78 -13.49 -12.71
CA PRO A 985 29.05 -14.76 -12.78
C PRO A 985 29.67 -15.89 -11.94
#